data_AF-A0A6M0H4R7-F1
#
_entry.id   AF-A0A6M0H4R7-F1
#
_cell.length_a   1.000
_cell.length_b   1.000
_cell.length_c   1.000
_cell.angle_alpha   90.00
_cell.angle_beta   90.00
_cell.angle_gamma   90.00
#
_symmetry.space_group_name_H-M   'P 1'
#
loop_
_entity.id
_entity.type
_entity.pdbx_description
1 polymer ?
#
loop_
_entity_poly.entity_id
_entity_poly.type
_entity_poly.pdbx_seq_one_letter_code
_entity_poly.pdbx_strand_id
1 'polypeptide(L)'
;MVSKKTRKIVAKRIISATAIVSLSLGMLLPGIGTIEAKAVEMNKSVVSENAQEGKRNVMYYGDWSIWGGQGNFYPKDIPADQLTHLNFAFLDFDGEGNLVFTDKDAAVGAPVGQPGVQWGAANAGVLSAFQDLRAQNPNLKIGVSLGGWSKSGDFSKVCDDSQKRAKLVENIMKFIEYTNMDFVDVDWEYPGSVRQPDLVDNKNDEGTPNATPKDKENYILLLQDLRNALDKKEKELGKEYELSVAIPAPKSTLDKGIDIKKLFEVVDFANIMTYDMRGAWDDTSGHQTGLYSNPKDPLASQGLSVNDSVKYLISQGAKEDKIVIGAAFYSRGWEKVSKGSDSKTPGLFGKAELISKDADQSPSRGAVNEAPLKSGEGGRRGGVWSYRNLNEIKAKYPNIKEYWDDVAKAPYLYDETTGVFFTYENQKSIGEKTSYVNNNNLGGVISWMASEDAPTNNGTKRDELTKTIKNGLFGNEALPSHQIKYGDLDVTATIKPYKESWRSSGGYEITIKNNEATNESGDVMRSVEKAAETIKFPKLYIESDEKLTAGDYLAGTVTQENGYTIVDLEAVYDGKTIDQGRSYTFKLKANVAPTDAKGIKSIGLSQRMTSKGAELGRQTIYGESVTPPETNSKPVLNGVVDKEIKVGDSFNPMDGVTAKDKEDGDLTKKIKVTGNVDTTKVGEYKLIYSVADSKNETTTAERKIIVKEDNTTVPKYDFSVGQGIEWPKQVNCPFIDMVAWVTKPGYTNNGAANLVKISNDSGVKYFNLGFIQSTTNTIKDGKVQWGWGGYSVLNEEHKDDTQYQGIKKSIKELRDLGGDVTISLGGLNGITFWEVTQDVDVLVNTYKEVIQGYGLTRLDLDIEGGAQDKAKNIANAKAIKKVQDELGTDIVLTLPVLPSGLTQTQLDVVEAYLTEGVDIKVVNIMTMCYGSGTLLPGENYGTGSVRAIDSTKNQLKNYYKRFAKVELTDEQAYGKIGATPSIGFEGSAHPIFTTEWSKLIVDHAIKNKIAMTSFWSMNRDAMLESNSGVKSQYEFTNIFKKFGSEDDGEVDPPTNTAPTITGVENKKIFVGETFDPMNGVKANDKEDGDLTSKVKVTGTVDTNTIGTYKLVYTVEDSEGLNAKKECIITVAEKPEIPEDTFDPKKIYVEGDIVIYKGEKYKAKWWTQGGVPENNMAWEKIVEKNPDGSVDYVPGGIYVEGDIVVYQGSKYRAKWWTNSVPGSDETWQLV
;
A
#
# COMPACT_ATOMS: atom_id res chain seq x y z
N MET A 1 -55.12 -32.95 -39.55
CA MET A 1 -54.80 -32.18 -40.77
C MET A 1 -54.00 -30.95 -40.37
N VAL A 2 -52.79 -30.85 -40.92
CA VAL A 2 -51.91 -29.68 -41.23
C VAL A 2 -52.68 -28.32 -41.16
N SER A 3 -52.24 -27.18 -40.61
CA SER A 3 -50.91 -26.60 -40.39
C SER A 3 -50.97 -25.31 -39.52
N LYS A 4 -49.90 -25.12 -38.72
CA LYS A 4 -49.13 -23.91 -38.34
C LYS A 4 -49.80 -22.63 -37.78
N LYS A 5 -49.43 -22.38 -36.51
CA LYS A 5 -49.25 -21.09 -35.81
C LYS A 5 -48.19 -20.20 -36.50
N THR A 6 -48.24 -18.88 -36.31
CA THR A 6 -47.18 -18.12 -35.60
C THR A 6 -47.76 -16.81 -35.02
N ARG A 7 -47.44 -16.53 -33.76
CA ARG A 7 -47.78 -15.35 -32.96
C ARG A 7 -46.78 -14.22 -33.21
N LYS A 8 -47.24 -12.96 -33.19
CA LYS A 8 -46.46 -11.79 -32.75
C LYS A 8 -47.27 -11.12 -31.63
N ILE A 9 -46.71 -11.07 -30.42
CA ILE A 9 -47.20 -10.25 -29.32
C ILE A 9 -46.21 -9.09 -29.18
N VAL A 10 -46.70 -7.88 -29.44
CA VAL A 10 -46.05 -6.62 -29.05
C VAL A 10 -46.87 -6.11 -27.87
N ALA A 11 -46.28 -6.05 -26.68
CA ALA A 11 -46.91 -5.45 -25.51
C ALA A 11 -46.59 -3.96 -25.49
N LYS A 12 -47.61 -3.11 -25.72
CA LYS A 12 -47.57 -1.67 -25.45
C LYS A 12 -47.95 -1.43 -23.99
N ARG A 13 -47.13 -0.66 -23.27
CA ARG A 13 -47.45 -0.08 -21.96
C ARG A 13 -48.62 0.91 -22.11
N ILE A 14 -49.63 0.79 -21.25
CA ILE A 14 -50.75 1.73 -21.13
C ILE A 14 -50.65 2.42 -19.77
N ILE A 15 -50.72 3.75 -19.80
CA ILE A 15 -50.88 4.65 -18.65
C ILE A 15 -52.34 4.63 -18.23
N SER A 16 -52.64 4.53 -16.93
CA SER A 16 -53.90 5.04 -16.34
C SER A 16 -53.78 5.21 -14.82
N ALA A 17 -53.99 6.46 -14.37
CA ALA A 17 -54.35 6.81 -13.01
C ALA A 17 -55.84 6.55 -12.77
N THR A 18 -56.25 6.22 -11.54
CA THR A 18 -57.33 6.86 -10.72
C THR A 18 -57.59 6.00 -9.46
N ALA A 19 -57.69 6.67 -8.30
CA ALA A 19 -57.98 6.12 -6.98
C ALA A 19 -59.44 5.65 -6.78
N ILE A 20 -59.70 4.79 -5.78
CA ILE A 20 -60.92 4.79 -4.92
C ILE A 20 -60.69 3.93 -3.66
N VAL A 21 -61.16 4.48 -2.55
CA VAL A 21 -61.19 4.04 -1.13
C VAL A 21 -62.18 2.88 -0.88
N SER A 22 -61.91 1.97 0.07
CA SER A 22 -62.92 1.46 1.03
C SER A 22 -62.37 0.56 2.16
N LEU A 23 -62.96 0.74 3.34
CA LEU A 23 -62.70 0.15 4.66
C LEU A 23 -63.11 -1.33 4.82
N SER A 24 -62.59 -1.93 5.91
CA SER A 24 -63.30 -2.66 7.00
C SER A 24 -63.05 -4.17 7.23
N LEU A 25 -62.46 -4.44 8.41
CA LEU A 25 -62.86 -5.37 9.50
C LEU A 25 -63.09 -6.88 9.26
N GLY A 26 -62.42 -7.70 10.09
CA GLY A 26 -63.12 -8.69 10.94
C GLY A 26 -62.76 -10.18 10.84
N MET A 27 -61.89 -10.65 11.75
CA MET A 27 -61.98 -11.87 12.61
C MET A 27 -62.47 -13.23 12.06
N LEU A 28 -61.68 -14.31 12.30
CA LEU A 28 -61.83 -15.35 13.37
C LEU A 28 -61.17 -16.72 13.01
N LEU A 29 -60.45 -17.26 14.00
CA LEU A 29 -59.86 -18.61 14.19
C LEU A 29 -60.92 -19.75 14.24
N PRO A 30 -60.66 -21.06 14.58
CA PRO A 30 -59.40 -21.80 14.93
C PRO A 30 -59.27 -23.24 14.33
N GLY A 31 -58.13 -23.93 14.58
CA GLY A 31 -58.19 -25.25 15.25
C GLY A 31 -57.34 -26.44 14.74
N ILE A 32 -56.31 -26.79 15.54
CA ILE A 32 -55.87 -28.15 16.01
C ILE A 32 -55.32 -29.14 14.93
N GLY A 33 -54.21 -29.88 15.10
CA GLY A 33 -53.36 -30.17 16.24
C GLY A 33 -52.23 -31.16 15.86
N THR A 34 -51.32 -31.32 16.80
CA THR A 34 -50.00 -31.98 16.78
C THR A 34 -50.04 -33.51 16.90
N ILE A 35 -49.00 -34.21 16.43
CA ILE A 35 -48.39 -35.38 17.10
C ILE A 35 -46.85 -35.32 16.91
N GLU A 36 -46.13 -35.38 18.04
CA GLU A 36 -44.68 -35.49 18.18
C GLU A 36 -44.19 -36.94 18.05
N ALA A 37 -42.93 -37.13 17.62
CA ALA A 37 -42.12 -38.30 17.97
C ALA A 37 -40.71 -37.86 18.40
N LYS A 38 -40.26 -38.47 19.50
CA LYS A 38 -39.12 -38.12 20.36
C LYS A 38 -37.75 -38.17 19.70
N ALA A 39 -36.89 -37.30 20.20
CA ALA A 39 -35.46 -37.17 19.94
C ALA A 39 -34.63 -38.38 20.40
N VAL A 40 -33.63 -38.72 19.58
CA VAL A 40 -32.44 -39.48 19.96
C VAL A 40 -31.26 -38.52 19.81
N GLU A 41 -30.52 -38.29 20.90
CA GLU A 41 -29.28 -37.52 20.90
C GLU A 41 -28.22 -38.20 20.02
N MET A 42 -27.74 -37.49 18.99
CA MET A 42 -26.44 -37.76 18.38
C MET A 42 -25.52 -36.57 18.67
N ASN A 43 -24.38 -36.90 19.25
CA ASN A 43 -23.27 -36.00 19.55
C ASN A 43 -22.99 -35.05 18.39
N LYS A 44 -23.04 -33.74 18.67
CA LYS A 44 -22.55 -32.68 17.78
C LYS A 44 -21.05 -32.86 17.56
N SER A 45 -20.66 -33.49 16.46
CA SER A 45 -19.42 -33.13 15.76
C SER A 45 -19.69 -31.78 15.09
N VAL A 46 -19.11 -30.72 15.64
CA VAL A 46 -19.11 -29.39 15.03
C VAL A 46 -18.33 -29.50 13.72
N VAL A 47 -19.06 -29.51 12.61
CA VAL A 47 -18.51 -29.24 11.28
C VAL A 47 -18.69 -27.74 11.08
N SER A 48 -17.57 -27.00 11.05
CA SER A 48 -17.53 -25.59 10.73
C SER A 48 -17.76 -25.40 9.22
N GLU A 49 -18.96 -24.98 8.82
CA GLU A 49 -19.16 -24.35 7.51
C GLU A 49 -18.51 -22.95 7.52
N ASN A 50 -17.96 -22.54 6.37
CA ASN A 50 -17.02 -21.42 6.18
C ASN A 50 -17.52 -20.07 6.76
N ALA A 51 -16.93 -19.62 7.87
CA ALA A 51 -17.19 -18.31 8.49
C ALA A 51 -16.67 -17.08 7.69
N GLN A 52 -16.25 -17.25 6.44
CA GLN A 52 -15.76 -16.16 5.56
C GLN A 52 -16.81 -15.66 4.55
N GLU A 53 -17.87 -16.43 4.27
CA GLU A 53 -18.77 -16.21 3.12
C GLU A 53 -19.81 -15.06 3.30
N GLY A 54 -19.63 -14.16 4.28
CA GLY A 54 -20.58 -13.07 4.55
C GLY A 54 -20.01 -11.78 5.17
N LYS A 55 -18.68 -11.68 5.31
CA LYS A 55 -18.04 -10.47 5.88
C LYS A 55 -17.95 -9.34 4.85
N ARG A 56 -17.95 -8.10 5.34
CA ARG A 56 -17.91 -6.89 4.52
C ARG A 56 -16.74 -5.99 4.91
N ASN A 57 -15.98 -5.54 3.90
CA ASN A 57 -15.15 -4.33 3.97
C ASN A 57 -15.89 -3.23 3.18
N VAL A 58 -16.50 -2.31 3.91
CA VAL A 58 -17.35 -1.23 3.38
C VAL A 58 -16.59 0.09 3.46
N MET A 59 -16.68 0.92 2.43
CA MET A 59 -15.97 2.19 2.37
C MET A 59 -16.91 3.32 1.94
N TYR A 60 -16.90 4.45 2.65
CA TYR A 60 -17.51 5.68 2.16
C TYR A 60 -16.62 6.38 1.12
N TYR A 61 -17.22 6.90 0.07
CA TYR A 61 -16.61 7.81 -0.89
C TYR A 61 -17.47 9.06 -1.05
N GLY A 62 -16.98 10.20 -0.54
CA GLY A 62 -17.61 11.50 -0.71
C GLY A 62 -17.43 12.05 -2.13
N ASP A 63 -18.47 12.57 -2.76
CA ASP A 63 -18.37 13.21 -4.08
C ASP A 63 -17.38 14.40 -4.10
N TRP A 64 -17.25 15.10 -2.97
CA TRP A 64 -16.23 16.14 -2.76
C TRP A 64 -14.78 15.64 -2.79
N SER A 65 -14.53 14.33 -2.78
CA SER A 65 -13.17 13.73 -2.80
C SER A 65 -12.39 14.12 -4.06
N ILE A 66 -13.08 14.44 -5.15
CA ILE A 66 -12.47 14.78 -6.44
C ILE A 66 -11.81 16.16 -6.45
N TRP A 67 -12.06 16.98 -5.43
CA TRP A 67 -11.57 18.35 -5.34
C TRP A 67 -10.24 18.44 -4.58
N GLY A 68 -9.55 19.57 -4.75
CA GLY A 68 -8.21 19.80 -4.19
C GLY A 68 -8.13 19.65 -2.66
N GLY A 69 -9.22 19.94 -1.94
CA GLY A 69 -9.30 19.77 -0.48
C GLY A 69 -9.07 18.33 -0.01
N GLN A 70 -9.36 17.35 -0.86
CA GLN A 70 -9.12 15.93 -0.61
C GLN A 70 -7.99 15.36 -1.49
N GLY A 71 -7.18 16.25 -2.09
CA GLY A 71 -6.06 15.88 -2.93
C GLY A 71 -6.45 15.24 -4.26
N ASN A 72 -7.59 15.66 -4.85
CA ASN A 72 -8.07 15.19 -6.16
C ASN A 72 -8.19 13.66 -6.26
N PHE A 73 -8.81 13.02 -5.26
CA PHE A 73 -8.92 11.58 -5.16
C PHE A 73 -10.07 11.06 -6.02
N TYR A 74 -9.75 10.49 -7.18
CA TYR A 74 -10.74 10.06 -8.17
C TYR A 74 -11.13 8.58 -7.99
N PRO A 75 -12.25 8.10 -8.59
CA PRO A 75 -12.66 6.71 -8.46
C PRO A 75 -11.60 5.67 -8.87
N LYS A 76 -10.74 5.99 -9.84
CA LYS A 76 -9.62 5.13 -10.26
C LYS A 76 -8.54 4.93 -9.18
N ASP A 77 -8.52 5.80 -8.17
CA ASP A 77 -7.56 5.78 -7.07
C ASP A 77 -8.08 4.95 -5.87
N ILE A 78 -9.32 4.46 -5.94
CA ILE A 78 -9.91 3.57 -4.94
C ILE A 78 -9.26 2.18 -5.06
N PRO A 79 -8.81 1.56 -3.95
CA PRO A 79 -8.35 0.17 -3.92
C PRO A 79 -9.53 -0.82 -4.00
N ALA A 80 -10.28 -0.78 -5.10
CA ALA A 80 -11.53 -1.53 -5.28
C ALA A 80 -11.35 -3.05 -5.17
N ASP A 81 -10.18 -3.57 -5.48
CA ASP A 81 -9.79 -4.98 -5.32
C ASP A 81 -9.72 -5.44 -3.85
N GLN A 82 -9.73 -4.48 -2.91
CA GLN A 82 -9.65 -4.70 -1.46
C GLN A 82 -10.97 -4.44 -0.73
N LEU A 83 -12.00 -3.99 -1.46
CA LEU A 83 -13.30 -3.60 -0.93
C LEU A 83 -14.39 -4.57 -1.37
N THR A 84 -15.38 -4.80 -0.50
CA THR A 84 -16.60 -5.54 -0.88
C THR A 84 -17.74 -4.59 -1.23
N HIS A 85 -17.79 -3.43 -0.57
CA HIS A 85 -18.87 -2.47 -0.71
C HIS A 85 -18.32 -1.03 -0.74
N LEU A 86 -18.90 -0.18 -1.58
CA LEU A 86 -18.61 1.24 -1.67
C LEU A 86 -19.91 2.05 -1.54
N ASN A 87 -20.00 2.90 -0.50
CA ASN A 87 -21.11 3.82 -0.28
C ASN A 87 -20.78 5.16 -0.95
N PHE A 88 -21.56 5.55 -1.95
CA PHE A 88 -21.51 6.89 -2.55
C PHE A 88 -22.16 7.91 -1.60
N ALA A 89 -21.33 8.75 -1.00
CA ALA A 89 -21.73 9.83 -0.09
C ALA A 89 -21.70 11.19 -0.82
N PHE A 90 -22.72 12.03 -0.74
CA PHE A 90 -24.08 11.69 -0.33
C PHE A 90 -25.07 12.15 -1.38
N LEU A 91 -26.20 11.45 -1.43
CA LEU A 91 -27.39 11.91 -2.14
C LEU A 91 -28.40 12.45 -1.11
N ASP A 92 -28.98 13.59 -1.43
CA ASP A 92 -29.93 14.31 -0.58
C ASP A 92 -31.35 14.20 -1.18
N PHE A 93 -32.37 14.66 -0.47
CA PHE A 93 -33.73 14.80 -0.98
C PHE A 93 -34.50 15.94 -0.30
N ASP A 94 -35.38 16.58 -1.05
CA ASP A 94 -36.24 17.64 -0.53
C ASP A 94 -37.44 17.11 0.28
N GLY A 95 -38.09 18.00 1.03
CA GLY A 95 -39.29 17.68 1.83
C GLY A 95 -40.54 17.25 1.03
N GLU A 96 -40.43 17.05 -0.28
CA GLU A 96 -41.44 16.46 -1.18
C GLU A 96 -40.97 15.11 -1.78
N GLY A 97 -39.84 14.58 -1.31
CA GLY A 97 -39.27 13.29 -1.71
C GLY A 97 -38.54 13.31 -3.07
N ASN A 98 -38.16 14.47 -3.60
CA ASN A 98 -37.34 14.54 -4.82
C ASN A 98 -35.85 14.50 -4.46
N LEU A 99 -35.07 13.72 -5.20
CA LEU A 99 -33.62 13.60 -4.98
C LEU A 99 -32.88 14.89 -5.38
N VAL A 100 -31.83 15.22 -4.63
CA VAL A 100 -30.97 16.41 -4.79
C VAL A 100 -29.51 15.99 -4.72
N PHE A 101 -28.69 16.47 -5.66
CA PHE A 101 -27.24 16.28 -5.57
C PHE A 101 -26.65 17.20 -4.51
N THR A 102 -25.73 16.68 -3.70
CA THR A 102 -24.93 17.51 -2.79
C THR A 102 -23.83 18.24 -3.56
N ASP A 103 -23.21 17.59 -4.54
CA ASP A 103 -22.38 18.22 -5.57
C ASP A 103 -22.70 17.66 -6.98
N LYS A 104 -23.50 18.40 -7.75
CA LYS A 104 -23.87 18.01 -9.14
C LYS A 104 -22.66 17.93 -10.06
N ASP A 105 -21.71 18.84 -9.89
CA ASP A 105 -20.54 18.91 -10.76
C ASP A 105 -19.64 17.70 -10.52
N ALA A 106 -19.46 17.27 -9.28
CA ALA A 106 -18.76 16.02 -8.99
C ALA A 106 -19.53 14.78 -9.45
N ALA A 107 -20.82 14.69 -9.15
CA ALA A 107 -21.62 13.49 -9.41
C ALA A 107 -21.72 13.15 -10.90
N VAL A 108 -21.94 14.14 -11.77
CA VAL A 108 -22.23 13.93 -13.20
C VAL A 108 -21.48 14.87 -14.17
N GLY A 109 -20.80 15.91 -13.66
CA GLY A 109 -20.20 16.96 -14.49
C GLY A 109 -18.72 16.75 -14.82
N ALA A 110 -17.90 16.51 -13.81
CA ALA A 110 -16.44 16.54 -13.90
C ALA A 110 -15.87 15.29 -14.60
N PRO A 111 -14.73 15.39 -15.31
CA PRO A 111 -14.13 14.24 -16.01
C PRO A 111 -13.45 13.22 -15.07
N VAL A 112 -13.27 13.54 -13.79
CA VAL A 112 -12.80 12.63 -12.71
C VAL A 112 -11.62 11.72 -13.07
N GLY A 113 -10.63 12.27 -13.78
CA GLY A 113 -9.40 11.56 -14.12
C GLY A 113 -9.53 10.51 -15.24
N GLN A 114 -10.66 10.46 -15.95
CA GLN A 114 -10.86 9.56 -17.09
C GLN A 114 -10.30 10.15 -18.40
N PRO A 115 -9.43 9.43 -19.13
CA PRO A 115 -8.85 9.92 -20.37
C PRO A 115 -9.92 10.24 -21.43
N GLY A 116 -9.86 11.45 -22.00
CA GLY A 116 -10.72 11.86 -23.11
C GLY A 116 -12.16 12.22 -22.73
N VAL A 117 -12.50 12.21 -21.43
CA VAL A 117 -13.83 12.64 -20.94
C VAL A 117 -13.87 14.17 -20.81
N GLN A 118 -14.98 14.76 -21.24
CA GLN A 118 -15.19 16.21 -21.21
C GLN A 118 -16.24 16.57 -20.16
N TRP A 119 -16.18 17.79 -19.66
CA TRP A 119 -17.15 18.29 -18.69
C TRP A 119 -18.58 18.23 -19.23
N GLY A 120 -19.50 17.66 -18.44
CA GLY A 120 -20.92 17.53 -18.79
C GLY A 120 -21.24 16.52 -19.88
N ALA A 121 -20.25 15.73 -20.34
CA ALA A 121 -20.48 14.60 -21.23
C ALA A 121 -21.32 13.52 -20.51
N ALA A 122 -22.03 12.69 -21.27
CA ALA A 122 -22.90 11.64 -20.71
C ALA A 122 -22.12 10.54 -19.95
N ASN A 123 -20.80 10.50 -20.10
CA ASN A 123 -19.88 9.60 -19.42
C ASN A 123 -19.04 10.30 -18.35
N ALA A 124 -19.34 11.56 -18.02
CA ALA A 124 -18.65 12.31 -16.98
C ALA A 124 -19.22 12.01 -15.58
N GLY A 125 -18.50 12.48 -14.57
CA GLY A 125 -18.84 12.41 -13.16
C GLY A 125 -18.47 11.11 -12.47
N VAL A 126 -18.50 11.16 -11.14
CA VAL A 126 -18.22 10.01 -10.26
C VAL A 126 -19.14 8.83 -10.57
N LEU A 127 -20.42 9.07 -10.84
CA LEU A 127 -21.40 8.01 -11.08
C LEU A 127 -21.10 7.18 -12.33
N SER A 128 -20.64 7.82 -13.41
CA SER A 128 -20.20 7.11 -14.62
C SER A 128 -18.89 6.35 -14.37
N ALA A 129 -17.95 6.96 -13.64
CA ALA A 129 -16.66 6.36 -13.34
C ALA A 129 -16.76 5.13 -12.43
N PHE A 130 -17.75 5.06 -11.54
CA PHE A 130 -18.04 3.87 -10.73
C PHE A 130 -18.45 2.65 -11.57
N GLN A 131 -19.14 2.85 -12.70
CA GLN A 131 -19.50 1.72 -13.55
C GLN A 131 -18.25 1.06 -14.18
N ASP A 132 -17.25 1.87 -14.56
CA ASP A 132 -15.97 1.37 -15.06
C ASP A 132 -15.15 0.72 -13.94
N LEU A 133 -15.08 1.36 -12.77
CA LEU A 133 -14.40 0.81 -11.59
C LEU A 133 -14.94 -0.56 -11.22
N ARG A 134 -16.27 -0.72 -11.14
CA ARG A 134 -16.91 -1.99 -10.81
C ARG A 134 -16.73 -3.04 -11.90
N ALA A 135 -16.82 -2.67 -13.18
CA ALA A 135 -16.60 -3.61 -14.27
C ALA A 135 -15.17 -4.20 -14.25
N GLN A 136 -14.19 -3.44 -13.77
CA GLN A 136 -12.81 -3.91 -13.55
C GLN A 136 -12.62 -4.69 -12.25
N ASN A 137 -13.54 -4.53 -11.28
CA ASN A 137 -13.45 -5.11 -9.94
C ASN A 137 -14.81 -5.76 -9.57
N PRO A 138 -15.13 -6.92 -10.15
CA PRO A 138 -16.43 -7.58 -9.95
C PRO A 138 -16.64 -8.09 -8.52
N ASN A 139 -15.69 -7.91 -7.59
CA ASN A 139 -15.89 -8.10 -6.16
C ASN A 139 -16.65 -6.95 -5.48
N LEU A 140 -16.69 -5.76 -6.09
CA LEU A 140 -17.17 -4.54 -5.45
C LEU A 140 -18.65 -4.25 -5.72
N LYS A 141 -19.50 -4.27 -4.69
CA LYS A 141 -20.87 -3.73 -4.76
C LYS A 141 -20.84 -2.23 -4.52
N ILE A 142 -21.59 -1.44 -5.29
CA ILE A 142 -21.64 0.02 -5.14
C ILE A 142 -23.07 0.46 -4.83
N GLY A 143 -23.26 1.26 -3.79
CA GLY A 143 -24.57 1.73 -3.35
C GLY A 143 -24.61 3.24 -3.14
N VAL A 144 -25.83 3.78 -3.07
CA VAL A 144 -26.07 5.18 -2.73
C VAL A 144 -26.33 5.31 -1.25
N SER A 145 -25.67 6.26 -0.58
CA SER A 145 -25.97 6.63 0.80
C SER A 145 -26.78 7.92 0.84
N LEU A 146 -27.94 7.85 1.50
CA LEU A 146 -28.88 8.96 1.63
C LEU A 146 -28.66 9.70 2.95
N GLY A 147 -28.50 11.01 2.87
CA GLY A 147 -28.41 11.88 4.04
C GLY A 147 -26.99 12.09 4.57
N GLY A 148 -26.71 11.53 5.74
CA GLY A 148 -25.56 11.85 6.58
C GLY A 148 -25.80 13.07 7.46
N TRP A 149 -24.78 13.44 8.25
CA TRP A 149 -24.85 14.51 9.25
C TRP A 149 -25.53 15.78 8.75
N SER A 150 -25.09 16.32 7.60
CA SER A 150 -25.58 17.63 7.11
C SER A 150 -26.91 17.58 6.35
N LYS A 151 -27.32 16.42 5.84
CA LYS A 151 -28.45 16.26 4.89
C LYS A 151 -29.57 15.38 5.44
N SER A 152 -29.76 15.42 6.75
CA SER A 152 -30.81 14.66 7.43
C SER A 152 -32.08 15.47 7.73
N GLY A 153 -32.18 16.71 7.24
CA GLY A 153 -33.21 17.67 7.65
C GLY A 153 -34.64 17.30 7.26
N ASP A 154 -34.81 16.64 6.12
CA ASP A 154 -36.12 16.32 5.54
C ASP A 154 -36.62 14.90 5.85
N PHE A 155 -35.81 14.01 6.43
CA PHE A 155 -36.22 12.63 6.75
C PHE A 155 -37.51 12.56 7.58
N SER A 156 -37.58 13.27 8.71
CA SER A 156 -38.73 13.18 9.62
C SER A 156 -40.04 13.58 8.91
N LYS A 157 -39.99 14.68 8.15
CA LYS A 157 -41.14 15.20 7.41
C LYS A 157 -41.58 14.26 6.29
N VAL A 158 -40.63 13.72 5.53
CA VAL A 158 -40.94 12.81 4.41
C VAL A 158 -41.43 11.46 4.93
N CYS A 159 -40.84 10.95 6.02
CA CYS A 159 -41.20 9.64 6.55
C CYS A 159 -42.54 9.62 7.30
N ASP A 160 -42.98 10.73 7.89
CA ASP A 160 -44.31 10.86 8.53
C ASP A 160 -45.47 10.88 7.51
N ASP A 161 -45.20 11.21 6.25
CA ASP A 161 -46.20 11.25 5.18
C ASP A 161 -46.02 10.07 4.19
N SER A 162 -46.99 9.15 4.18
CA SER A 162 -46.95 7.97 3.31
C SER A 162 -46.84 8.27 1.82
N GLN A 163 -47.39 9.38 1.33
CA GLN A 163 -47.32 9.73 -0.10
C GLN A 163 -45.93 10.24 -0.46
N LYS A 164 -45.34 11.07 0.40
CA LYS A 164 -43.98 11.59 0.22
C LYS A 164 -42.94 10.48 0.33
N ARG A 165 -43.09 9.60 1.32
CA ARG A 165 -42.24 8.43 1.50
C ARG A 165 -42.30 7.50 0.29
N ALA A 166 -43.50 7.20 -0.23
CA ALA A 166 -43.65 6.39 -1.44
C ALA A 166 -42.98 7.04 -2.67
N LYS A 167 -43.09 8.35 -2.81
CA LYS A 167 -42.43 9.11 -3.89
C LYS A 167 -40.90 9.11 -3.77
N LEU A 168 -40.37 9.26 -2.55
CA LEU A 168 -38.94 9.12 -2.29
C LEU A 168 -38.45 7.73 -2.70
N VAL A 169 -39.15 6.68 -2.27
CA VAL A 169 -38.82 5.28 -2.63
C VAL A 169 -38.84 5.08 -4.14
N GLU A 170 -39.86 5.59 -4.85
CA GLU A 170 -39.91 5.53 -6.32
C GLU A 170 -38.68 6.18 -6.97
N ASN A 171 -38.32 7.39 -6.52
CA ASN A 171 -37.17 8.11 -7.05
C ASN A 171 -35.84 7.41 -6.77
N ILE A 172 -35.67 6.81 -5.58
CA ILE A 172 -34.49 6.00 -5.26
C ILE A 172 -34.40 4.77 -6.17
N MET A 173 -35.51 4.07 -6.40
CA MET A 173 -35.52 2.90 -7.29
C MET A 173 -35.12 3.28 -8.73
N LYS A 174 -35.59 4.41 -9.24
CA LYS A 174 -35.15 4.94 -10.54
C LYS A 174 -33.66 5.31 -10.54
N PHE A 175 -33.20 5.97 -9.48
CA PHE A 175 -31.80 6.36 -9.36
C PHE A 175 -30.84 5.16 -9.44
N ILE A 176 -31.09 4.11 -8.64
CA ILE A 176 -30.23 2.92 -8.61
C ILE A 176 -30.32 2.12 -9.92
N GLU A 177 -31.45 2.19 -10.63
CA GLU A 177 -31.60 1.59 -11.96
C GLU A 177 -30.74 2.33 -12.99
N TYR A 178 -30.87 3.66 -13.09
CA TYR A 178 -30.09 4.48 -14.04
C TYR A 178 -28.58 4.47 -13.76
N THR A 179 -28.19 4.43 -12.49
CA THR A 179 -26.77 4.38 -12.10
C THR A 179 -26.24 2.94 -12.00
N ASN A 180 -27.10 1.94 -12.19
CA ASN A 180 -26.84 0.53 -12.01
C ASN A 180 -26.23 0.19 -10.64
N MET A 181 -26.63 0.83 -9.55
CA MET A 181 -26.13 0.52 -8.20
C MET A 181 -26.71 -0.80 -7.66
N ASP A 182 -26.08 -1.36 -6.62
CA ASP A 182 -26.34 -2.69 -6.07
C ASP A 182 -27.08 -2.64 -4.72
N PHE A 183 -27.07 -1.50 -4.04
CA PHE A 183 -27.75 -1.35 -2.76
C PHE A 183 -28.09 0.11 -2.43
N VAL A 184 -28.94 0.27 -1.42
CA VAL A 184 -29.30 1.56 -0.82
C VAL A 184 -28.83 1.57 0.63
N ASP A 185 -28.18 2.65 1.04
CA ASP A 185 -27.81 2.94 2.42
C ASP A 185 -28.60 4.15 2.92
N VAL A 186 -29.18 4.05 4.12
CA VAL A 186 -29.91 5.17 4.75
C VAL A 186 -29.15 5.63 5.98
N ASP A 187 -28.59 6.84 5.91
CA ASP A 187 -27.84 7.48 6.98
C ASP A 187 -28.63 8.68 7.54
N TRP A 188 -29.59 8.38 8.42
CA TRP A 188 -30.41 9.41 9.07
C TRP A 188 -29.81 9.78 10.43
N GLU A 189 -29.34 11.03 10.55
CA GLU A 189 -28.63 11.53 11.73
C GLU A 189 -29.37 12.68 12.50
N TYR A 190 -30.25 12.43 13.48
CA TYR A 190 -30.78 11.12 13.91
C TYR A 190 -32.30 11.13 14.11
N PRO A 191 -32.99 10.02 13.84
CA PRO A 191 -34.41 9.85 14.15
C PRO A 191 -34.74 10.25 15.59
N GLY A 192 -35.77 11.07 15.79
CA GLY A 192 -36.25 11.46 17.12
C GLY A 192 -35.31 12.35 17.94
N SER A 193 -34.20 12.81 17.35
CA SER A 193 -33.25 13.73 17.99
C SER A 193 -33.29 15.07 17.28
N VAL A 194 -33.87 16.09 17.91
CA VAL A 194 -33.92 17.45 17.37
C VAL A 194 -32.53 18.09 17.44
N ARG A 195 -31.97 18.42 16.28
CA ARG A 195 -30.71 19.15 16.12
C ARG A 195 -30.93 20.38 15.25
N GLN A 196 -30.44 21.54 15.68
CA GLN A 196 -30.44 22.72 14.83
C GLN A 196 -29.27 22.65 13.82
N PRO A 197 -29.43 23.23 12.62
CA PRO A 197 -28.33 23.47 11.69
C PRO A 197 -27.07 24.00 12.36
N ASP A 198 -25.93 23.34 12.14
CA ASP A 198 -24.61 23.82 12.55
C ASP A 198 -23.95 24.63 11.42
N LEU A 199 -24.49 25.83 11.20
CA LEU A 199 -24.01 26.75 10.17
C LEU A 199 -22.61 27.29 10.44
N VAL A 200 -22.07 27.05 11.63
CA VAL A 200 -20.67 27.35 11.95
C VAL A 200 -19.79 26.35 11.24
N ASP A 201 -20.07 25.05 11.37
CA ASP A 201 -19.24 24.01 10.75
C ASP A 201 -19.44 23.93 9.24
N ASN A 202 -20.71 23.83 8.81
CA ASN A 202 -21.09 23.71 7.42
C ASN A 202 -22.31 24.58 7.13
N LYS A 203 -22.15 25.56 6.24
CA LYS A 203 -23.23 26.50 5.83
C LYS A 203 -24.43 25.80 5.18
N ASN A 204 -24.23 24.57 4.69
CA ASN A 204 -25.25 23.75 4.05
C ASN A 204 -25.82 22.67 4.99
N ASP A 205 -25.47 22.68 6.28
CA ASP A 205 -26.05 21.77 7.26
C ASP A 205 -27.52 22.13 7.54
N GLU A 206 -28.39 21.13 7.45
CA GLU A 206 -29.84 21.28 7.62
C GLU A 206 -30.31 20.91 9.03
N GLY A 207 -29.47 20.28 9.84
CA GLY A 207 -29.90 19.77 11.12
C GLY A 207 -30.89 18.62 11.00
N THR A 208 -31.65 18.43 12.06
CA THR A 208 -32.87 17.62 12.13
C THR A 208 -33.96 18.41 12.87
N PRO A 209 -34.29 19.64 12.44
CA PRO A 209 -35.15 20.54 13.20
C PRO A 209 -36.58 20.00 13.36
N ASN A 210 -36.99 19.11 12.45
CA ASN A 210 -38.33 18.52 12.43
C ASN A 210 -38.43 17.17 13.12
N ALA A 211 -37.35 16.64 13.71
CA ALA A 211 -37.35 15.30 14.32
C ALA A 211 -38.40 15.17 15.43
N THR A 212 -39.06 14.01 15.49
CA THR A 212 -40.10 13.71 16.47
C THR A 212 -39.97 12.30 17.04
N PRO A 213 -40.54 11.99 18.21
CA PRO A 213 -40.53 10.60 18.72
C PRO A 213 -41.18 9.57 17.77
N LYS A 214 -42.05 9.99 16.84
CA LYS A 214 -42.64 9.10 15.82
C LYS A 214 -41.62 8.60 14.80
N ASP A 215 -40.49 9.30 14.65
CA ASP A 215 -39.43 8.90 13.74
C ASP A 215 -38.96 7.47 13.97
N LYS A 216 -39.03 6.99 15.23
CA LYS A 216 -38.71 5.60 15.57
C LYS A 216 -39.56 4.57 14.83
N GLU A 217 -40.85 4.86 14.61
CA GLU A 217 -41.75 4.01 13.83
C GLU A 217 -41.63 4.34 12.33
N ASN A 218 -41.60 5.63 11.99
CA ASN A 218 -41.54 6.09 10.59
C ASN A 218 -40.26 5.63 9.87
N TYR A 219 -39.14 5.49 10.58
CA TYR A 219 -37.90 4.96 10.02
C TYR A 219 -38.06 3.49 9.61
N ILE A 220 -38.73 2.68 10.43
CA ILE A 220 -39.04 1.29 10.07
C ILE A 220 -39.98 1.22 8.85
N LEU A 221 -40.97 2.11 8.77
CA LEU A 221 -41.85 2.18 7.59
C LEU A 221 -41.07 2.53 6.31
N LEU A 222 -40.13 3.47 6.37
CA LEU A 222 -39.25 3.77 5.23
C LEU A 222 -38.44 2.55 4.81
N LEU A 223 -37.79 1.87 5.75
CA LEU A 223 -36.97 0.69 5.46
C LEU A 223 -37.81 -0.46 4.88
N GLN A 224 -39.03 -0.65 5.37
CA GLN A 224 -39.97 -1.65 4.81
C GLN A 224 -40.42 -1.28 3.39
N ASP A 225 -40.75 -0.01 3.14
CA ASP A 225 -41.13 0.45 1.80
C ASP A 225 -39.97 0.30 0.81
N LEU A 226 -38.73 0.61 1.23
CA LEU A 226 -37.52 0.36 0.45
C LEU A 226 -37.29 -1.13 0.19
N ARG A 227 -37.31 -1.98 1.22
CA ARG A 227 -37.09 -3.43 1.07
C ARG A 227 -38.12 -4.06 0.13
N ASN A 228 -39.41 -3.70 0.27
CA ASN A 228 -40.47 -4.16 -0.62
C ASN A 228 -40.24 -3.73 -2.09
N ALA A 229 -39.75 -2.50 -2.30
CA ALA A 229 -39.47 -1.99 -3.64
C ALA A 229 -38.24 -2.66 -4.26
N LEU A 230 -37.19 -2.90 -3.47
CA LEU A 230 -35.99 -3.64 -3.86
C LEU A 230 -36.37 -5.08 -4.23
N ASP A 231 -37.07 -5.82 -3.38
CA ASP A 231 -37.52 -7.21 -3.65
C ASP A 231 -38.35 -7.33 -4.93
N LYS A 232 -39.15 -6.30 -5.24
CA LYS A 232 -39.90 -6.23 -6.49
C LYS A 232 -38.95 -6.07 -7.67
N LYS A 233 -38.00 -5.14 -7.59
CA LYS A 233 -36.98 -4.92 -8.63
C LYS A 233 -36.06 -6.12 -8.83
N GLU A 234 -35.73 -6.84 -7.77
CA GLU A 234 -34.94 -8.07 -7.85
C GLU A 234 -35.62 -9.11 -8.74
N LYS A 235 -36.94 -9.28 -8.59
CA LYS A 235 -37.73 -10.20 -9.42
C LYS A 235 -37.85 -9.74 -10.86
N GLU A 236 -37.92 -8.42 -11.09
CA GLU A 236 -38.02 -7.83 -12.43
C GLU A 236 -36.71 -7.99 -13.23
N LEU A 237 -35.57 -7.77 -12.58
CA LEU A 237 -34.25 -7.73 -13.23
C LEU A 237 -33.43 -9.02 -13.04
N GLY A 238 -33.86 -9.91 -12.14
CA GLY A 238 -33.09 -11.06 -11.70
C GLY A 238 -31.77 -10.66 -11.03
N LYS A 239 -31.66 -9.45 -10.48
CA LYS A 239 -30.48 -8.92 -9.77
C LYS A 239 -30.79 -8.91 -8.27
N GLU A 240 -29.83 -9.22 -7.41
CA GLU A 240 -30.01 -9.10 -5.95
C GLU A 240 -29.65 -7.68 -5.50
N TYR A 241 -30.43 -7.11 -4.57
CA TYR A 241 -30.23 -5.77 -4.03
C TYR A 241 -30.13 -5.80 -2.50
N GLU A 242 -29.16 -5.08 -1.94
CA GLU A 242 -29.05 -4.93 -0.49
C GLU A 242 -29.68 -3.62 0.01
N LEU A 243 -30.12 -3.65 1.27
CA LEU A 243 -30.53 -2.48 2.03
C LEU A 243 -29.65 -2.40 3.29
N SER A 244 -28.96 -1.28 3.45
CA SER A 244 -28.14 -0.99 4.61
C SER A 244 -28.53 0.32 5.26
N VAL A 245 -28.02 0.54 6.47
CA VAL A 245 -28.22 1.78 7.22
C VAL A 245 -26.94 2.14 7.95
N ALA A 246 -26.72 3.43 8.19
CA ALA A 246 -25.78 3.91 9.20
C ALA A 246 -26.53 4.32 10.47
N ILE A 247 -26.08 3.83 11.63
CA ILE A 247 -26.72 4.06 12.93
C ILE A 247 -25.73 4.57 13.98
N PRO A 248 -26.17 5.40 14.95
CA PRO A 248 -25.32 5.97 15.97
C PRO A 248 -24.78 4.89 16.94
N ALA A 249 -23.55 5.09 17.42
CA ALA A 249 -22.98 4.24 18.47
C ALA A 249 -23.55 4.47 19.88
N PRO A 250 -23.85 5.72 20.33
CA PRO A 250 -24.32 5.94 21.70
C PRO A 250 -25.69 5.32 21.97
N LYS A 251 -25.78 4.56 23.08
CA LYS A 251 -27.03 3.95 23.56
C LYS A 251 -28.17 4.96 23.69
N SER A 252 -27.87 6.15 24.21
CA SER A 252 -28.89 7.19 24.44
C SER A 252 -29.53 7.70 23.14
N THR A 253 -28.79 7.70 22.02
CA THR A 253 -29.30 8.09 20.71
C THR A 253 -30.08 6.94 20.07
N LEU A 254 -29.55 5.71 20.15
CA LEU A 254 -30.25 4.49 19.71
C LEU A 254 -31.62 4.35 20.38
N ASP A 255 -31.71 4.55 21.70
CA ASP A 255 -32.96 4.42 22.47
C ASP A 255 -34.06 5.37 21.98
N LYS A 256 -33.68 6.61 21.67
CA LYS A 256 -34.60 7.67 21.25
C LYS A 256 -35.21 7.37 19.89
N GLY A 257 -34.40 6.93 18.94
CA GLY A 257 -34.74 6.96 17.52
C GLY A 257 -34.91 5.62 16.83
N ILE A 258 -34.43 4.51 17.40
CA ILE A 258 -34.25 3.27 16.63
C ILE A 258 -34.92 2.08 17.33
N ASP A 259 -35.80 1.38 16.59
CA ASP A 259 -36.31 0.06 16.96
C ASP A 259 -35.33 -1.00 16.43
N ILE A 260 -34.28 -1.30 17.21
CA ILE A 260 -33.14 -2.13 16.79
C ILE A 260 -33.61 -3.49 16.27
N LYS A 261 -34.50 -4.17 16.98
CA LYS A 261 -34.97 -5.50 16.56
C LYS A 261 -35.63 -5.45 15.18
N LYS A 262 -36.60 -4.55 14.97
CA LYS A 262 -37.31 -4.45 13.69
C LYS A 262 -36.40 -3.99 12.56
N LEU A 263 -35.45 -3.11 12.85
CA LEU A 263 -34.49 -2.65 11.86
C LEU A 263 -33.67 -3.83 11.30
N PHE A 264 -33.08 -4.66 12.18
CA PHE A 264 -32.25 -5.81 11.78
C PHE A 264 -33.05 -6.97 11.16
N GLU A 265 -34.37 -6.99 11.31
CA GLU A 265 -35.27 -7.89 10.59
C GLU A 265 -35.45 -7.47 9.11
N VAL A 266 -35.27 -6.19 8.77
CA VAL A 266 -35.54 -5.63 7.44
C VAL A 266 -34.26 -5.41 6.62
N VAL A 267 -33.20 -4.89 7.24
CA VAL A 267 -31.95 -4.56 6.55
C VAL A 267 -31.05 -5.77 6.35
N ASP A 268 -30.20 -5.75 5.33
CA ASP A 268 -29.17 -6.77 5.10
C ASP A 268 -28.02 -6.64 6.09
N PHE A 269 -27.59 -5.40 6.37
CA PHE A 269 -26.61 -5.08 7.40
C PHE A 269 -26.76 -3.64 7.90
N ALA A 270 -26.21 -3.36 9.07
CA ALA A 270 -26.19 -2.02 9.66
C ALA A 270 -24.74 -1.62 10.01
N ASN A 271 -24.35 -0.47 9.47
CA ASN A 271 -23.11 0.22 9.70
C ASN A 271 -23.22 1.01 11.00
N ILE A 272 -22.58 0.55 12.08
CA ILE A 272 -22.56 1.31 13.33
C ILE A 272 -21.40 2.30 13.31
N MET A 273 -21.73 3.59 13.45
CA MET A 273 -20.78 4.70 13.47
C MET A 273 -20.03 4.74 14.80
N THR A 274 -19.22 3.72 15.09
CA THR A 274 -18.38 3.60 16.30
C THR A 274 -17.11 4.44 16.21
N TYR A 275 -17.27 5.65 15.70
CA TYR A 275 -16.33 6.77 15.69
C TYR A 275 -17.09 8.01 16.16
N ASP A 276 -16.42 9.14 16.31
CA ASP A 276 -17.04 10.38 16.83
C ASP A 276 -17.67 10.22 18.22
N MET A 277 -17.26 9.22 18.99
CA MET A 277 -17.82 9.00 20.31
C MET A 277 -17.27 10.00 21.35
N ARG A 278 -16.12 10.62 21.04
CA ARG A 278 -15.43 11.63 21.86
C ARG A 278 -14.84 12.71 20.95
N GLY A 279 -14.82 13.96 21.41
CA GLY A 279 -14.30 15.07 20.62
C GLY A 279 -14.28 16.40 21.37
N ALA A 280 -13.90 17.48 20.68
CA ALA A 280 -13.69 18.80 21.27
C ALA A 280 -14.93 19.43 21.95
N TRP A 281 -16.12 18.84 21.77
CA TRP A 281 -17.33 19.16 22.52
C TRP A 281 -17.25 18.71 24.00
N ASP A 282 -16.40 17.73 24.32
CA ASP A 282 -16.13 17.28 25.68
C ASP A 282 -15.13 18.20 26.41
N ASP A 283 -15.29 18.33 27.73
CA ASP A 283 -14.36 19.04 28.60
C ASP A 283 -13.15 18.19 29.05
N THR A 284 -13.11 16.93 28.61
CA THR A 284 -12.04 15.97 28.86
C THR A 284 -11.67 15.21 27.60
N SER A 285 -10.38 14.95 27.40
CA SER A 285 -9.90 14.13 26.29
C SER A 285 -10.34 12.67 26.43
N GLY A 286 -10.39 11.95 25.31
CA GLY A 286 -10.74 10.53 25.29
C GLY A 286 -10.59 9.94 23.88
N HIS A 287 -10.89 8.64 23.74
CA HIS A 287 -10.76 7.95 22.46
C HIS A 287 -12.03 8.11 21.63
N GLN A 288 -11.93 8.66 20.41
CA GLN A 288 -13.10 8.84 19.55
C GLN A 288 -13.68 7.52 19.01
N THR A 289 -12.86 6.47 18.97
CA THR A 289 -13.18 5.19 18.32
C THR A 289 -12.55 3.98 19.03
N GLY A 290 -12.42 4.06 20.37
CA GLY A 290 -11.85 2.98 21.17
C GLY A 290 -12.64 1.67 21.06
N LEU A 291 -11.92 0.55 20.96
CA LEU A 291 -12.53 -0.79 20.84
C LEU A 291 -13.24 -1.19 22.14
N TYR A 292 -12.62 -0.92 23.28
CA TYR A 292 -13.19 -1.19 24.61
C TYR A 292 -13.24 0.06 25.47
N SER A 293 -14.20 0.10 26.39
CA SER A 293 -14.30 1.17 27.39
C SER A 293 -13.16 1.07 28.41
N ASN A 294 -12.40 2.15 28.59
CA ASN A 294 -11.43 2.24 29.67
C ASN A 294 -12.14 2.64 30.97
N PRO A 295 -12.08 1.84 32.06
CA PRO A 295 -12.75 2.18 33.32
C PRO A 295 -12.28 3.48 33.97
N LYS A 296 -11.11 4.02 33.57
CA LYS A 296 -10.60 5.31 34.02
C LYS A 296 -11.19 6.49 33.26
N ASP A 297 -11.89 6.24 32.17
CA ASP A 297 -12.59 7.28 31.42
C ASP A 297 -13.70 7.88 32.30
N PRO A 298 -13.71 9.20 32.57
CA PRO A 298 -14.78 9.85 33.33
C PRO A 298 -16.16 9.66 32.68
N LEU A 299 -16.20 9.37 31.37
CA LEU A 299 -17.43 9.13 30.62
C LEU A 299 -17.68 7.62 30.36
N ALA A 300 -16.95 6.71 31.01
CA ALA A 300 -17.10 5.26 30.81
C ALA A 300 -18.56 4.76 30.96
N SER A 301 -19.33 5.35 31.87
CA SER A 301 -20.73 4.97 32.10
C SER A 301 -21.67 5.30 30.93
N GLN A 302 -21.23 6.09 29.96
CA GLN A 302 -22.00 6.41 28.76
C GLN A 302 -21.92 5.29 27.69
N GLY A 303 -21.03 4.31 27.85
CA GLY A 303 -20.89 3.18 26.93
C GLY A 303 -20.36 3.57 25.55
N LEU A 304 -19.35 4.44 25.52
CA LEU A 304 -18.79 5.06 24.32
C LEU A 304 -17.60 4.26 23.77
N SER A 305 -17.82 2.99 23.46
CA SER A 305 -16.83 2.13 22.79
C SER A 305 -17.49 1.17 21.80
N VAL A 306 -16.70 0.65 20.84
CA VAL A 306 -17.19 -0.34 19.86
C VAL A 306 -17.84 -1.54 20.56
N ASN A 307 -17.18 -2.11 21.56
CA ASN A 307 -17.68 -3.28 22.29
C ASN A 307 -19.00 -2.99 23.01
N ASP A 308 -19.15 -1.83 23.65
CA ASP A 308 -20.35 -1.51 24.42
C ASP A 308 -21.55 -1.29 23.50
N SER A 309 -21.35 -0.61 22.37
CA SER A 309 -22.39 -0.44 21.35
C SER A 309 -22.79 -1.78 20.72
N VAL A 310 -21.84 -2.64 20.37
CA VAL A 310 -22.12 -3.99 19.81
C VAL A 310 -22.89 -4.85 20.81
N LYS A 311 -22.45 -4.92 22.07
CA LYS A 311 -23.16 -5.65 23.12
C LYS A 311 -24.57 -5.11 23.33
N TYR A 312 -24.74 -3.79 23.25
CA TYR A 312 -26.06 -3.20 23.36
C TYR A 312 -26.97 -3.62 22.22
N LEU A 313 -26.53 -3.51 20.96
CA LEU A 313 -27.32 -3.94 19.79
C LEU A 313 -27.75 -5.41 19.90
N ILE A 314 -26.81 -6.31 20.22
CA ILE A 314 -27.09 -7.74 20.40
C ILE A 314 -28.12 -7.95 21.53
N SER A 315 -27.97 -7.24 22.66
CA SER A 315 -28.94 -7.32 23.77
C SER A 315 -30.36 -6.86 23.39
N GLN A 316 -30.48 -6.02 22.36
CA GLN A 316 -31.75 -5.53 21.82
C GLN A 316 -32.27 -6.37 20.63
N GLY A 317 -31.58 -7.47 20.28
CA GLY A 317 -32.02 -8.43 19.27
C GLY A 317 -31.41 -8.24 17.88
N ALA A 318 -30.37 -7.43 17.73
CA ALA A 318 -29.59 -7.38 16.49
C ALA A 318 -28.85 -8.71 16.27
N LYS A 319 -28.77 -9.16 15.01
CA LYS A 319 -27.99 -10.34 14.62
C LYS A 319 -26.53 -9.95 14.39
N GLU A 320 -25.61 -10.73 14.94
CA GLU A 320 -24.17 -10.46 14.92
C GLU A 320 -23.61 -10.27 13.51
N ASP A 321 -23.96 -11.17 12.59
CA ASP A 321 -23.52 -11.21 11.19
C ASP A 321 -24.01 -10.04 10.33
N LYS A 322 -24.95 -9.24 10.87
CA LYS A 322 -25.46 -8.02 10.25
C LYS A 322 -24.86 -6.74 10.84
N ILE A 323 -24.08 -6.82 11.92
CA ILE A 323 -23.44 -5.65 12.54
C ILE A 323 -22.09 -5.38 11.88
N VAL A 324 -21.93 -4.22 11.25
CA VAL A 324 -20.68 -3.76 10.62
C VAL A 324 -20.11 -2.60 11.44
N ILE A 325 -18.93 -2.78 12.05
CA ILE A 325 -18.36 -1.77 12.97
C ILE A 325 -17.59 -0.67 12.23
N GLY A 326 -17.58 0.55 12.78
CA GLY A 326 -16.93 1.71 12.17
C GLY A 326 -15.42 1.82 12.44
N ALA A 327 -14.69 2.27 11.42
CA ALA A 327 -13.29 2.69 11.46
C ALA A 327 -13.15 4.15 11.00
N ALA A 328 -12.37 4.94 11.74
CA ALA A 328 -12.11 6.35 11.45
C ALA A 328 -10.74 6.52 10.80
N PHE A 329 -10.72 6.98 9.55
CA PHE A 329 -9.50 7.33 8.82
C PHE A 329 -9.10 8.78 9.07
N TYR A 330 -9.56 9.37 10.17
CA TYR A 330 -9.27 10.74 10.58
C TYR A 330 -9.09 10.85 12.10
N SER A 331 -8.52 11.97 12.54
CA SER A 331 -8.36 12.29 13.96
C SER A 331 -9.48 13.18 14.52
N ARG A 332 -9.59 13.22 15.85
CA ARG A 332 -10.24 14.29 16.62
C ARG A 332 -9.28 14.77 17.69
N GLY A 333 -9.34 16.04 18.08
CA GLY A 333 -8.36 16.58 19.01
C GLY A 333 -8.75 17.83 19.79
N TRP A 334 -7.99 18.07 20.86
CA TRP A 334 -8.12 19.20 21.78
C TRP A 334 -6.80 19.98 21.83
N GLU A 335 -6.87 21.31 21.86
CA GLU A 335 -5.69 22.18 21.76
C GLU A 335 -4.81 22.11 23.02
N LYS A 336 -5.43 21.98 24.20
CA LYS A 336 -4.71 21.98 25.47
C LYS A 336 -5.42 21.16 26.52
N VAL A 337 -4.78 20.05 26.87
CA VAL A 337 -5.27 19.03 27.79
C VAL A 337 -4.23 18.83 28.91
N SER A 338 -4.71 18.76 30.15
CA SER A 338 -3.84 18.45 31.30
C SER A 338 -3.28 17.03 31.21
N LYS A 339 -2.21 16.72 31.96
CA LYS A 339 -1.53 15.41 31.89
C LYS A 339 -2.41 14.20 32.27
N GLY A 340 -3.62 14.39 32.78
CA GLY A 340 -4.45 13.30 33.29
C GLY A 340 -3.92 12.75 34.62
N SER A 341 -4.53 11.67 35.10
CA SER A 341 -4.20 11.05 36.39
C SER A 341 -3.18 9.91 36.29
N ASP A 342 -2.94 9.37 35.09
CA ASP A 342 -2.02 8.25 34.86
C ASP A 342 -0.77 8.71 34.09
N SER A 343 0.38 8.65 34.75
CA SER A 343 1.67 9.02 34.16
C SER A 343 2.10 8.14 32.98
N LYS A 344 1.53 6.93 32.83
CA LYS A 344 1.88 6.03 31.72
C LYS A 344 1.10 6.34 30.44
N THR A 345 -0.05 6.99 30.58
CA THR A 345 -0.90 7.43 29.47
C THR A 345 -1.20 8.92 29.65
N PRO A 346 -0.16 9.79 29.55
CA PRO A 346 -0.32 11.21 29.80
C PRO A 346 -1.28 11.83 28.78
N GLY A 347 -2.02 12.84 29.23
CA GLY A 347 -3.00 13.55 28.41
C GLY A 347 -4.34 12.84 28.26
N LEU A 348 -4.41 11.52 28.48
CA LEU A 348 -5.66 10.76 28.39
C LEU A 348 -6.56 11.05 29.60
N PHE A 349 -7.83 11.36 29.33
CA PHE A 349 -8.83 11.80 30.34
C PHE A 349 -8.40 13.06 31.11
N GLY A 350 -7.49 13.84 30.54
CA GLY A 350 -7.10 15.14 31.06
C GLY A 350 -8.19 16.18 30.80
N LYS A 351 -8.20 17.25 31.62
CA LYS A 351 -9.13 18.38 31.44
C LYS A 351 -8.69 19.22 30.25
N ALA A 352 -9.61 19.51 29.34
CA ALA A 352 -9.38 20.35 28.18
C ALA A 352 -9.77 21.81 28.43
N GLU A 353 -8.86 22.74 28.10
CA GLU A 353 -9.07 24.18 28.26
C GLU A 353 -9.80 24.81 27.06
N LEU A 354 -10.68 25.79 27.33
CA LEU A 354 -11.43 26.54 26.32
C LEU A 354 -10.61 27.74 25.82
N ILE A 355 -9.52 27.46 25.10
CA ILE A 355 -8.51 28.47 24.71
C ILE A 355 -8.50 28.79 23.21
N SER A 356 -9.19 27.97 22.42
CA SER A 356 -9.26 28.10 20.98
C SER A 356 -10.55 28.82 20.56
N LYS A 357 -10.71 29.04 19.26
CA LYS A 357 -11.93 29.59 18.67
C LYS A 357 -12.33 28.82 17.42
N ASP A 358 -13.64 28.69 17.22
CA ASP A 358 -14.23 28.25 15.95
C ASP A 358 -14.21 29.40 14.91
N ALA A 359 -14.62 29.14 13.67
CA ALA A 359 -14.57 30.13 12.60
C ALA A 359 -15.45 31.38 12.87
N ASP A 360 -16.52 31.22 13.65
CA ASP A 360 -17.42 32.31 14.08
C ASP A 360 -16.91 33.08 15.32
N GLN A 361 -15.69 32.79 15.77
CA GLN A 361 -15.04 33.33 16.97
C GLN A 361 -15.62 32.83 18.30
N SER A 362 -16.56 31.90 18.30
CA SER A 362 -17.03 31.26 19.53
C SER A 362 -15.89 30.46 20.20
N PRO A 363 -15.80 30.44 21.54
CA PRO A 363 -14.75 29.71 22.24
C PRO A 363 -14.82 28.20 21.97
N SER A 364 -13.67 27.57 21.75
CA SER A 364 -13.54 26.16 21.43
C SER A 364 -12.41 25.51 22.22
N ARG A 365 -12.50 24.19 22.42
CA ARG A 365 -11.42 23.37 23.00
C ARG A 365 -10.59 22.68 21.92
N GLY A 366 -11.05 22.69 20.68
CA GLY A 366 -10.49 21.82 19.65
C GLY A 366 -9.10 22.21 19.23
N ALA A 367 -8.35 21.19 18.83
CA ALA A 367 -7.04 21.36 18.21
C ALA A 367 -7.19 21.92 16.79
N VAL A 368 -6.10 22.43 16.21
CA VAL A 368 -6.12 22.87 14.80
C VAL A 368 -6.51 21.72 13.88
N ASN A 369 -7.37 21.98 12.88
CA ASN A 369 -7.70 21.03 11.81
C ASN A 369 -6.61 21.03 10.72
N GLU A 370 -6.64 20.01 9.86
CA GLU A 370 -5.82 19.94 8.64
C GLU A 370 -6.07 21.15 7.74
N ALA A 371 -7.34 21.39 7.38
CA ALA A 371 -7.74 22.60 6.69
C ALA A 371 -7.76 23.78 7.68
N PRO A 372 -6.98 24.84 7.44
CA PRO A 372 -6.95 25.98 8.35
C PRO A 372 -8.30 26.70 8.37
N LEU A 373 -8.80 26.97 9.57
CA LEU A 373 -9.99 27.78 9.76
C LEU A 373 -9.73 29.25 9.40
N LYS A 374 -10.66 29.85 8.67
CA LYS A 374 -10.67 31.28 8.37
C LYS A 374 -11.87 31.93 9.04
N SER A 375 -11.62 33.03 9.74
CA SER A 375 -12.66 33.77 10.45
C SER A 375 -13.77 34.19 9.48
N GLY A 376 -15.01 33.78 9.76
CA GLY A 376 -16.19 34.08 8.95
C GLY A 376 -16.42 33.17 7.72
N GLU A 377 -15.53 32.22 7.43
CA GLU A 377 -15.69 31.31 6.29
C GLU A 377 -16.37 29.98 6.66
N GLY A 378 -16.58 29.69 7.95
CA GLY A 378 -17.13 28.43 8.46
C GLY A 378 -16.05 27.43 8.89
N GLY A 379 -16.44 26.38 9.59
CA GLY A 379 -15.64 25.33 10.21
C GLY A 379 -15.56 25.40 11.74
N ARG A 380 -15.81 24.27 12.41
CA ARG A 380 -15.48 24.09 13.82
C ARG A 380 -14.04 23.65 14.01
N ARG A 381 -13.43 24.10 15.09
CA ARG A 381 -12.11 23.62 15.49
C ARG A 381 -12.29 22.30 16.24
N GLY A 382 -11.86 21.20 15.62
CA GLY A 382 -12.12 19.85 16.11
C GLY A 382 -10.90 18.92 16.11
N GLY A 383 -9.74 19.40 15.66
CA GLY A 383 -8.55 18.57 15.50
C GLY A 383 -8.71 17.49 14.43
N VAL A 384 -9.44 17.78 13.36
CA VAL A 384 -9.72 16.81 12.29
C VAL A 384 -8.60 16.84 11.25
N TRP A 385 -7.92 15.71 11.11
CA TRP A 385 -6.88 15.46 10.12
C TRP A 385 -7.08 14.10 9.49
N SER A 386 -6.85 14.02 8.18
CA SER A 386 -6.76 12.76 7.46
C SER A 386 -5.64 11.88 8.03
N TYR A 387 -5.85 10.57 8.07
CA TYR A 387 -4.83 9.60 8.48
C TYR A 387 -3.53 9.75 7.66
N ARG A 388 -3.64 9.99 6.35
CA ARG A 388 -2.50 10.27 5.47
C ARG A 388 -1.63 11.46 5.88
N ASN A 389 -2.16 12.38 6.67
CA ASN A 389 -1.51 13.65 7.02
C ASN A 389 -1.12 13.75 8.50
N LEU A 390 -1.09 12.64 9.25
CA LEU A 390 -0.65 12.64 10.65
C LEU A 390 0.81 13.07 10.84
N ASN A 391 1.67 12.93 9.82
CA ASN A 391 3.05 13.42 9.88
C ASN A 391 3.12 14.95 9.88
N GLU A 392 2.13 15.64 9.29
CA GLU A 392 2.03 17.11 9.35
C GLU A 392 1.69 17.58 10.77
N ILE A 393 0.89 16.82 11.53
CA ILE A 393 0.69 17.08 12.97
C ILE A 393 2.03 17.01 13.71
N LYS A 394 2.84 15.97 13.45
CA LYS A 394 4.15 15.81 14.10
C LYS A 394 5.12 16.94 13.74
N ALA A 395 5.09 17.41 12.49
CA ALA A 395 5.87 18.57 12.07
C ALA A 395 5.42 19.87 12.78
N LYS A 396 4.11 20.02 13.00
CA LYS A 396 3.53 21.17 13.69
C LYS A 396 3.77 21.17 15.20
N TYR A 397 3.85 19.98 15.80
CA TYR A 397 4.09 19.79 17.23
C TYR A 397 5.30 18.86 17.44
N PRO A 398 6.55 19.38 17.36
CA PRO A 398 7.75 18.54 17.35
C PRO A 398 7.96 17.64 18.58
N ASN A 399 7.34 17.98 19.71
CA ASN A 399 7.40 17.22 20.95
C ASN A 399 6.23 16.23 21.14
N ILE A 400 5.29 16.19 20.18
CA ILE A 400 4.14 15.29 20.24
C ILE A 400 4.63 13.85 20.13
N LYS A 401 4.10 12.98 20.98
CA LYS A 401 4.41 11.55 20.99
C LYS A 401 3.15 10.74 20.81
N GLU A 402 3.30 9.59 20.19
CA GLU A 402 2.24 8.59 20.16
C GLU A 402 2.26 7.75 21.43
N TYR A 403 1.08 7.51 21.97
CA TYR A 403 0.82 6.67 23.12
C TYR A 403 -0.24 5.62 22.76
N TRP A 404 -0.22 4.50 23.49
CA TRP A 404 -1.15 3.39 23.32
C TRP A 404 -1.91 3.12 24.60
N ASP A 405 -3.23 3.20 24.54
CA ASP A 405 -4.10 2.69 25.61
C ASP A 405 -4.38 1.21 25.36
N ASP A 406 -3.74 0.35 26.14
CA ASP A 406 -3.90 -1.09 26.00
C ASP A 406 -5.26 -1.62 26.45
N VAL A 407 -5.99 -0.87 27.29
CA VAL A 407 -7.35 -1.24 27.70
C VAL A 407 -8.30 -0.97 26.55
N ALA A 408 -8.28 0.24 26.00
CA ALA A 408 -9.17 0.64 24.91
C ALA A 408 -8.75 0.09 23.54
N LYS A 409 -7.51 -0.42 23.41
CA LYS A 409 -6.87 -0.81 22.15
C LYS A 409 -6.85 0.32 21.14
N ALA A 410 -6.48 1.52 21.60
CA ALA A 410 -6.55 2.75 20.82
C ALA A 410 -5.26 3.58 20.93
N PRO A 411 -4.75 4.12 19.80
CA PRO A 411 -3.64 5.04 19.80
C PRO A 411 -4.12 6.49 20.01
N TYR A 412 -3.22 7.34 20.47
CA TYR A 412 -3.42 8.79 20.48
C TYR A 412 -2.07 9.52 20.45
N LEU A 413 -2.06 10.76 19.98
CA LEU A 413 -0.92 11.67 20.01
C LEU A 413 -1.08 12.67 21.15
N TYR A 414 -0.04 12.91 21.93
CA TYR A 414 -0.04 13.93 22.98
C TYR A 414 1.32 14.61 23.14
N ASP A 415 1.31 15.93 23.29
CA ASP A 415 2.50 16.73 23.61
C ASP A 415 2.40 17.22 25.05
N GLU A 416 3.26 16.73 25.94
CA GLU A 416 3.26 17.12 27.35
C GLU A 416 3.60 18.59 27.60
N THR A 417 4.20 19.27 26.62
CA THR A 417 4.63 20.67 26.72
C THR A 417 3.47 21.60 26.40
N THR A 418 2.82 21.37 25.27
CA THR A 418 1.71 22.22 24.78
C THR A 418 0.36 21.76 25.32
N GLY A 419 0.23 20.48 25.63
CA GLY A 419 -1.01 19.83 26.00
C GLY A 419 -1.88 19.44 24.81
N VAL A 420 -1.42 19.58 23.55
CA VAL A 420 -2.24 19.20 22.40
C VAL A 420 -2.45 17.69 22.37
N PHE A 421 -3.67 17.26 22.06
CA PHE A 421 -4.09 15.86 22.07
C PHE A 421 -4.85 15.52 20.79
N PHE A 422 -4.52 14.40 20.14
CA PHE A 422 -5.27 13.85 19.00
C PHE A 422 -5.55 12.34 19.18
N THR A 423 -6.80 11.92 19.06
CA THR A 423 -7.21 10.51 19.03
C THR A 423 -7.54 10.10 17.60
N TYR A 424 -7.11 8.91 17.19
CA TYR A 424 -7.19 8.47 15.79
C TYR A 424 -7.05 6.93 15.72
N GLU A 425 -6.98 6.35 14.52
CA GLU A 425 -6.67 4.93 14.31
C GLU A 425 -5.38 4.70 13.52
N ASN A 426 -4.72 3.57 13.76
CA ASN A 426 -3.60 3.11 12.96
C ASN A 426 -3.76 1.62 12.62
N GLN A 427 -2.81 1.06 11.85
CA GLN A 427 -2.87 -0.35 11.46
C GLN A 427 -3.01 -1.31 12.67
N LYS A 428 -2.45 -0.96 13.83
CA LYS A 428 -2.56 -1.77 15.05
C LYS A 428 -3.99 -1.78 15.60
N SER A 429 -4.65 -0.62 15.75
CA SER A 429 -6.04 -0.60 16.23
C SER A 429 -7.01 -1.24 15.24
N ILE A 430 -6.77 -1.07 13.94
CA ILE A 430 -7.53 -1.75 12.88
C ILE A 430 -7.33 -3.27 12.94
N GLY A 431 -6.12 -3.76 13.21
CA GLY A 431 -5.84 -5.18 13.44
C GLY A 431 -6.61 -5.74 14.65
N GLU A 432 -6.72 -4.98 15.73
CA GLU A 432 -7.53 -5.35 16.91
C GLU A 432 -9.04 -5.37 16.57
N LYS A 433 -9.54 -4.40 15.81
CA LYS A 433 -10.95 -4.34 15.36
C LYS A 433 -11.32 -5.51 14.44
N THR A 434 -10.49 -5.82 13.45
CA THR A 434 -10.75 -6.97 12.55
C THR A 434 -10.68 -8.30 13.30
N SER A 435 -9.77 -8.44 14.26
CA SER A 435 -9.75 -9.59 15.17
C SER A 435 -11.02 -9.67 16.02
N TYR A 436 -11.51 -8.54 16.53
CA TYR A 436 -12.77 -8.47 17.27
C TYR A 436 -13.98 -8.87 16.40
N VAL A 437 -14.05 -8.40 15.15
CA VAL A 437 -15.08 -8.79 14.17
C VAL A 437 -15.08 -10.29 13.96
N ASN A 438 -13.91 -10.88 13.71
CA ASN A 438 -13.77 -12.32 13.50
C ASN A 438 -14.17 -13.13 14.74
N ASN A 439 -13.73 -12.69 15.93
CA ASN A 439 -13.97 -13.40 17.19
C ASN A 439 -15.43 -13.33 17.66
N ASN A 440 -16.17 -12.31 17.24
CA ASN A 440 -17.59 -12.12 17.60
C ASN A 440 -18.54 -12.41 16.42
N ASN A 441 -18.03 -12.98 15.33
CA ASN A 441 -18.80 -13.29 14.12
C ASN A 441 -19.63 -12.10 13.59
N LEU A 442 -19.03 -10.90 13.61
CA LEU A 442 -19.68 -9.68 13.14
C LEU A 442 -19.65 -9.58 11.61
N GLY A 443 -20.57 -8.80 11.06
CA GLY A 443 -20.77 -8.62 9.62
C GLY A 443 -19.65 -7.91 8.87
N GLY A 444 -18.73 -7.21 9.54
CA GLY A 444 -17.59 -6.57 8.89
C GLY A 444 -17.11 -5.26 9.52
N VAL A 445 -16.41 -4.46 8.71
CA VAL A 445 -15.95 -3.11 9.04
C VAL A 445 -16.39 -2.12 7.95
N ILE A 446 -16.86 -0.95 8.37
CA ILE A 446 -17.07 0.22 7.52
C ILE A 446 -16.07 1.32 7.86
N SER A 447 -15.53 2.00 6.85
CA SER A 447 -14.54 3.07 7.05
C SER A 447 -15.03 4.43 6.55
N TRP A 448 -14.74 5.47 7.33
CA TRP A 448 -14.90 6.87 6.95
C TRP A 448 -13.54 7.60 6.90
N MET A 449 -13.07 8.11 5.77
CA MET A 449 -13.51 7.73 4.40
C MET A 449 -12.32 7.58 3.41
N ALA A 450 -12.60 7.14 2.18
CA ALA A 450 -11.58 6.63 1.25
C ALA A 450 -10.40 7.57 0.98
N SER A 451 -10.65 8.88 0.80
CA SER A 451 -9.58 9.83 0.47
C SER A 451 -8.68 10.20 1.66
N GLU A 452 -9.00 9.76 2.88
CA GLU A 452 -8.23 10.09 4.09
C GLU A 452 -7.17 9.01 4.41
N ASP A 453 -7.27 7.83 3.77
CA ASP A 453 -6.29 6.75 3.92
C ASP A 453 -4.91 7.13 3.33
N ALA A 454 -3.86 6.48 3.82
CA ALA A 454 -2.49 6.68 3.36
C ALA A 454 -2.15 5.75 2.17
N PRO A 455 -1.31 6.19 1.22
CA PRO A 455 -0.80 5.31 0.17
C PRO A 455 0.27 4.36 0.70
N THR A 456 0.21 3.06 0.36
CA THR A 456 1.26 2.10 0.73
C THR A 456 2.51 2.15 -0.16
N ASN A 457 2.42 2.79 -1.32
CA ASN A 457 3.48 2.92 -2.32
C ASN A 457 3.49 4.34 -2.90
N ASN A 458 4.47 4.67 -3.76
CA ASN A 458 4.54 5.96 -4.47
C ASN A 458 3.45 6.18 -5.55
N GLY A 459 2.27 5.53 -5.41
CA GLY A 459 1.14 5.62 -6.33
C GLY A 459 0.03 6.55 -5.83
N THR A 460 -1.04 6.69 -6.64
CA THR A 460 -2.22 7.50 -6.28
C THR A 460 -3.24 6.72 -5.44
N LYS A 461 -3.15 5.39 -5.41
CA LYS A 461 -3.99 4.54 -4.56
C LYS A 461 -3.69 4.77 -3.08
N ARG A 462 -4.74 4.99 -2.29
CA ARG A 462 -4.69 5.19 -0.83
C ARG A 462 -5.33 3.96 -0.18
N ASP A 463 -4.51 3.13 0.47
CA ASP A 463 -4.92 1.78 0.85
C ASP A 463 -4.29 1.22 2.13
N GLU A 464 -3.56 1.99 2.94
CA GLU A 464 -2.83 1.43 4.10
C GLU A 464 -3.76 0.80 5.16
N LEU A 465 -4.76 1.55 5.63
CA LEU A 465 -5.74 1.03 6.57
C LEU A 465 -6.74 0.12 5.88
N THR A 466 -7.12 0.43 4.64
CA THR A 466 -8.02 -0.42 3.83
C THR A 466 -7.47 -1.83 3.62
N LYS A 467 -6.18 -1.94 3.29
CA LYS A 467 -5.47 -3.22 3.14
C LYS A 467 -5.35 -3.96 4.46
N THR A 468 -5.15 -3.22 5.55
CA THR A 468 -5.13 -3.81 6.90
C THR A 468 -6.49 -4.43 7.24
N ILE A 469 -7.61 -3.76 6.90
CA ILE A 469 -8.96 -4.31 7.06
C ILE A 469 -9.17 -5.55 6.18
N LYS A 470 -8.83 -5.44 4.89
CA LYS A 470 -8.97 -6.55 3.93
C LYS A 470 -8.23 -7.79 4.43
N ASN A 471 -6.97 -7.63 4.83
CA ASN A 471 -6.15 -8.74 5.30
C ASN A 471 -6.66 -9.29 6.64
N GLY A 472 -7.11 -8.43 7.55
CA GLY A 472 -7.67 -8.85 8.83
C GLY A 472 -8.98 -9.64 8.72
N LEU A 473 -9.84 -9.31 7.74
CA LEU A 473 -11.13 -9.99 7.55
C LEU A 473 -11.04 -11.21 6.62
N PHE A 474 -10.26 -11.12 5.55
CA PHE A 474 -10.25 -12.08 4.43
C PHE A 474 -8.89 -12.74 4.19
N GLY A 475 -7.82 -12.33 4.88
CA GLY A 475 -6.47 -12.81 4.60
C GLY A 475 -5.97 -12.35 3.22
N ASN A 476 -5.10 -13.16 2.59
CA ASN A 476 -4.48 -12.83 1.31
C ASN A 476 -5.29 -13.27 0.09
N GLU A 477 -6.44 -13.92 0.29
CA GLU A 477 -7.27 -14.42 -0.80
C GLU A 477 -7.92 -13.28 -1.60
N ALA A 478 -8.23 -13.55 -2.87
CA ALA A 478 -9.02 -12.62 -3.68
C ALA A 478 -10.45 -12.55 -3.15
N LEU A 479 -11.05 -11.35 -3.16
CA LEU A 479 -12.43 -11.19 -2.73
C LEU A 479 -13.38 -11.88 -3.73
N PRO A 480 -14.48 -12.51 -3.26
CA PRO A 480 -15.45 -13.15 -4.14
C PRO A 480 -16.00 -12.17 -5.18
N SER A 481 -16.01 -12.58 -6.44
CA SER A 481 -16.64 -11.83 -7.52
C SER A 481 -18.14 -12.10 -7.57
N HIS A 482 -18.94 -11.11 -7.95
CA HIS A 482 -20.37 -11.26 -8.22
C HIS A 482 -20.67 -10.90 -9.67
N GLN A 483 -21.79 -11.42 -10.18
CA GLN A 483 -22.24 -11.12 -11.53
C GLN A 483 -22.82 -9.71 -11.59
N ILE A 484 -22.21 -8.85 -12.40
CA ILE A 484 -22.75 -7.52 -12.68
C ILE A 484 -23.80 -7.66 -13.78
N LYS A 485 -25.03 -7.26 -13.47
CA LYS A 485 -26.13 -7.19 -14.44
C LYS A 485 -26.31 -5.75 -14.91
N TYR A 486 -26.56 -5.58 -16.20
CA TYR A 486 -26.82 -4.28 -16.82
C TYR A 486 -28.21 -4.32 -17.44
N GLY A 487 -28.94 -3.21 -17.36
CA GLY A 487 -30.19 -3.06 -18.10
C GLY A 487 -29.90 -2.90 -19.60
N ASP A 488 -30.75 -3.52 -20.43
CA ASP A 488 -30.69 -3.33 -21.88
C ASP A 488 -31.24 -1.95 -22.25
N LEU A 489 -30.56 -1.27 -23.18
CA LEU A 489 -31.08 -0.06 -23.80
C LEU A 489 -32.09 -0.39 -24.91
N ASP A 490 -33.09 0.45 -25.13
CA ASP A 490 -33.97 0.38 -26.30
C ASP A 490 -33.20 0.80 -27.56
N VAL A 491 -32.49 -0.15 -28.14
CA VAL A 491 -31.66 0.05 -29.33
C VAL A 491 -32.06 -0.91 -30.43
N THR A 492 -32.13 -0.39 -31.65
CA THR A 492 -32.43 -1.20 -32.85
C THR A 492 -31.32 -1.05 -33.87
N ALA A 493 -30.96 -2.14 -34.54
CA ALA A 493 -30.13 -2.09 -35.74
C ALA A 493 -30.95 -2.39 -37.00
N THR A 494 -30.72 -1.61 -38.05
CA THR A 494 -31.27 -1.85 -39.39
C THR A 494 -30.14 -2.09 -40.38
N ILE A 495 -30.38 -2.99 -41.33
CA ILE A 495 -29.35 -3.50 -42.24
C ILE A 495 -29.86 -3.37 -43.67
N LYS A 496 -29.07 -2.74 -44.53
CA LYS A 496 -29.37 -2.56 -45.95
C LYS A 496 -28.19 -3.02 -46.82
N PRO A 497 -28.39 -3.99 -47.73
CA PRO A 497 -27.34 -4.36 -48.66
C PRO A 497 -27.06 -3.23 -49.65
N TYR A 498 -25.80 -3.09 -50.07
CA TYR A 498 -25.40 -2.16 -51.13
C TYR A 498 -24.44 -2.83 -52.12
N LYS A 499 -24.35 -2.24 -53.32
CA LYS A 499 -23.46 -2.68 -54.39
C LYS A 499 -22.67 -1.47 -54.91
N GLU A 500 -21.38 -1.64 -55.13
CA GLU A 500 -20.53 -0.61 -55.74
C GLU A 500 -20.87 -0.49 -57.23
N SER A 501 -20.93 0.73 -57.76
CA SER A 501 -21.40 0.97 -59.14
C SER A 501 -20.44 0.46 -60.22
N TRP A 502 -19.17 0.21 -59.89
CA TRP A 502 -18.10 -0.17 -60.84
C TRP A 502 -17.59 -1.62 -60.70
N ARG A 503 -18.14 -2.44 -59.81
CA ARG A 503 -17.68 -3.83 -59.57
C ARG A 503 -18.75 -4.71 -58.92
N SER A 504 -18.50 -6.01 -58.85
CA SER A 504 -19.42 -6.98 -58.19
C SER A 504 -19.37 -6.93 -56.66
N SER A 505 -18.38 -6.25 -56.07
CA SER A 505 -18.27 -6.09 -54.62
C SER A 505 -19.33 -5.13 -54.07
N GLY A 506 -19.69 -5.32 -52.81
CA GLY A 506 -20.67 -4.50 -52.10
C GLY A 506 -20.54 -4.74 -50.60
N GLY A 507 -21.66 -4.71 -49.89
CA GLY A 507 -21.66 -5.03 -48.47
C GLY A 507 -22.95 -4.62 -47.77
N TYR A 508 -22.83 -4.33 -46.48
CA TYR A 508 -23.94 -3.98 -45.61
C TYR A 508 -23.78 -2.56 -45.08
N GLU A 509 -24.81 -1.74 -45.24
CA GLU A 509 -25.00 -0.49 -44.52
C GLU A 509 -25.79 -0.81 -43.24
N ILE A 510 -25.17 -0.53 -42.09
CA ILE A 510 -25.74 -0.81 -40.77
C ILE A 510 -26.04 0.52 -40.09
N THR A 511 -27.28 0.70 -39.66
CA THR A 511 -27.72 1.86 -38.87
C THR A 511 -28.13 1.40 -37.48
N ILE A 512 -27.44 1.92 -36.46
CA ILE A 512 -27.79 1.77 -35.05
C ILE A 512 -28.67 2.96 -34.65
N LYS A 513 -29.85 2.70 -34.08
CA LYS A 513 -30.75 3.73 -33.56
C LYS A 513 -30.96 3.52 -32.07
N ASN A 514 -30.61 4.53 -31.29
CA ASN A 514 -31.01 4.65 -29.90
C ASN A 514 -32.46 5.17 -29.87
N ASN A 515 -33.41 4.33 -29.45
CA ASN A 515 -34.83 4.69 -29.37
C ASN A 515 -35.22 5.29 -28.02
N GLU A 516 -34.29 5.37 -27.07
CA GLU A 516 -34.52 6.01 -25.79
C GLU A 516 -34.97 7.46 -25.95
N ALA A 517 -35.71 7.94 -24.96
CA ALA A 517 -36.29 9.28 -24.94
C ALA A 517 -36.14 9.87 -23.55
N THR A 518 -35.92 11.19 -23.46
CA THR A 518 -35.89 11.88 -22.17
C THR A 518 -37.29 11.89 -21.54
N ASN A 519 -37.50 11.12 -20.48
CA ASN A 519 -38.77 10.98 -19.77
C ASN A 519 -38.73 11.65 -18.39
N GLU A 520 -37.55 11.76 -17.79
CA GLU A 520 -37.41 12.26 -16.44
C GLU A 520 -37.29 13.78 -16.36
N SER A 521 -37.69 14.32 -15.21
CA SER A 521 -37.65 15.74 -14.90
C SER A 521 -36.91 15.99 -13.58
N GLY A 522 -36.49 17.22 -13.35
CA GLY A 522 -35.61 17.57 -12.21
C GLY A 522 -34.14 17.27 -12.50
N ASP A 523 -33.25 17.96 -11.78
CA ASP A 523 -31.82 17.94 -12.10
C ASP A 523 -31.17 16.57 -11.90
N VAL A 524 -31.50 15.85 -10.84
CA VAL A 524 -30.90 14.53 -10.55
C VAL A 524 -31.37 13.50 -11.57
N MET A 525 -32.68 13.24 -11.65
CA MET A 525 -33.24 12.20 -12.51
C MET A 525 -32.90 12.40 -13.98
N ARG A 526 -33.01 13.64 -14.50
CA ARG A 526 -32.65 13.94 -15.89
C ARG A 526 -31.17 13.71 -16.18
N SER A 527 -30.28 13.98 -15.22
CA SER A 527 -28.84 13.80 -15.41
C SER A 527 -28.47 12.32 -15.43
N VAL A 528 -29.00 11.52 -14.51
CA VAL A 528 -28.72 10.07 -14.47
C VAL A 528 -29.42 9.31 -15.59
N GLU A 529 -30.63 9.71 -16.00
CA GLU A 529 -31.32 9.15 -17.19
C GLU A 529 -30.49 9.40 -18.45
N LYS A 530 -30.09 10.65 -18.71
CA LYS A 530 -29.23 10.99 -19.85
C LYS A 530 -27.94 10.17 -19.84
N ALA A 531 -27.30 10.07 -18.67
CA ALA A 531 -26.10 9.27 -18.54
C ALA A 531 -26.39 7.79 -18.81
N ALA A 532 -27.44 7.20 -18.27
CA ALA A 532 -27.79 5.79 -18.48
C ALA A 532 -28.10 5.48 -19.95
N GLU A 533 -28.92 6.32 -20.59
CA GLU A 533 -29.57 6.05 -21.87
C GLU A 533 -28.78 6.50 -23.10
N THR A 534 -27.67 7.24 -22.95
CA THR A 534 -26.74 7.47 -24.06
C THR A 534 -25.84 6.25 -24.27
N ILE A 535 -25.74 5.74 -25.51
CA ILE A 535 -24.77 4.69 -25.86
C ILE A 535 -23.37 5.32 -25.89
N LYS A 536 -22.40 4.74 -25.18
CA LYS A 536 -21.02 5.27 -25.05
C LYS A 536 -19.98 4.28 -25.57
N PHE A 537 -19.02 4.75 -26.35
CA PHE A 537 -17.94 3.96 -26.97
C PHE A 537 -18.39 2.59 -27.48
N PRO A 538 -19.43 2.53 -28.33
CA PRO A 538 -20.06 1.29 -28.75
C PRO A 538 -19.09 0.35 -29.47
N LYS A 539 -19.21 -0.93 -29.14
CA LYS A 539 -18.52 -2.03 -29.79
C LYS A 539 -19.53 -3.10 -30.21
N LEU A 540 -19.54 -3.43 -31.49
CA LEU A 540 -20.51 -4.33 -32.09
C LEU A 540 -19.89 -5.68 -32.41
N TYR A 541 -20.65 -6.74 -32.15
CA TYR A 541 -20.31 -8.14 -32.40
C TYR A 541 -21.27 -8.68 -33.45
N ILE A 542 -20.82 -8.79 -34.69
CA ILE A 542 -21.67 -9.11 -35.84
C ILE A 542 -21.39 -10.53 -36.29
N GLU A 543 -22.40 -11.38 -36.20
CA GLU A 543 -22.35 -12.73 -36.76
C GLU A 543 -22.92 -12.70 -38.19
N SER A 544 -22.17 -13.23 -39.16
CA SER A 544 -22.54 -13.21 -40.57
C SER A 544 -22.11 -14.48 -41.31
N ASP A 545 -22.74 -14.75 -42.46
CA ASP A 545 -22.44 -15.91 -43.31
C ASP A 545 -21.04 -15.85 -43.93
N GLU A 546 -20.55 -14.63 -44.21
CA GLU A 546 -19.18 -14.37 -44.64
C GLU A 546 -18.44 -13.47 -43.65
N LYS A 547 -17.11 -13.51 -43.68
CA LYS A 547 -16.26 -12.63 -42.87
C LYS A 547 -16.20 -11.23 -43.48
N LEU A 548 -16.60 -10.22 -42.71
CA LEU A 548 -16.53 -8.81 -43.11
C LEU A 548 -15.24 -8.21 -42.53
N THR A 549 -14.23 -8.01 -43.37
CA THR A 549 -12.87 -7.65 -42.89
C THR A 549 -12.52 -6.17 -43.04
N ALA A 550 -13.42 -5.34 -43.58
CA ALA A 550 -13.19 -3.92 -43.77
C ALA A 550 -14.48 -3.13 -43.73
N GLY A 551 -14.40 -1.86 -43.34
CA GLY A 551 -15.51 -0.90 -43.39
C GLY A 551 -15.18 0.35 -44.20
N ASP A 552 -16.09 1.31 -44.18
CA ASP A 552 -15.79 2.71 -44.48
C ASP A 552 -15.15 3.41 -43.27
N TYR A 553 -14.81 4.69 -43.41
CA TYR A 553 -14.18 5.45 -42.34
C TYR A 553 -15.10 5.70 -41.13
N LEU A 554 -16.40 5.43 -41.26
CA LEU A 554 -17.41 5.55 -40.21
C LEU A 554 -17.50 4.27 -39.37
N ALA A 555 -17.07 3.12 -39.89
CA ALA A 555 -17.07 1.85 -39.18
C ALA A 555 -15.95 1.72 -38.12
N GLY A 556 -15.04 2.70 -38.02
CA GLY A 556 -13.92 2.64 -37.08
C GLY A 556 -13.02 1.43 -37.34
N THR A 557 -12.65 0.73 -36.27
CA THR A 557 -11.77 -0.44 -36.35
C THR A 557 -12.60 -1.70 -36.59
N VAL A 558 -12.37 -2.36 -37.72
CA VAL A 558 -13.04 -3.62 -38.07
C VAL A 558 -12.07 -4.79 -37.93
N THR A 559 -12.39 -5.75 -37.06
CA THR A 559 -11.55 -6.94 -36.80
C THR A 559 -12.39 -8.21 -36.74
N GLN A 560 -11.74 -9.36 -36.57
CA GLN A 560 -12.38 -10.67 -36.46
C GLN A 560 -11.99 -11.30 -35.11
N GLU A 561 -12.97 -11.71 -34.33
CA GLU A 561 -12.74 -12.30 -33.00
C GLU A 561 -13.81 -13.36 -32.71
N ASN A 562 -13.40 -14.57 -32.34
CA ASN A 562 -14.31 -15.66 -31.92
C ASN A 562 -15.50 -15.94 -32.86
N GLY A 563 -15.28 -15.80 -34.17
CA GLY A 563 -16.32 -16.02 -35.19
C GLY A 563 -17.21 -14.80 -35.48
N TYR A 564 -17.00 -13.68 -34.78
CA TYR A 564 -17.68 -12.42 -35.03
C TYR A 564 -16.81 -11.45 -35.83
N THR A 565 -17.47 -10.64 -36.66
CA THR A 565 -16.92 -9.36 -37.10
C THR A 565 -17.10 -8.35 -35.98
N ILE A 566 -15.99 -7.79 -35.50
CA ILE A 566 -15.98 -6.76 -34.46
C ILE A 566 -15.91 -5.40 -35.13
N VAL A 567 -16.83 -4.50 -34.78
CA VAL A 567 -16.80 -3.10 -35.20
C VAL A 567 -16.65 -2.26 -33.94
N ASP A 568 -15.48 -1.64 -33.78
CA ASP A 568 -15.19 -0.76 -32.65
C ASP A 568 -15.19 0.71 -33.10
N LEU A 569 -16.15 1.48 -32.59
CA LEU A 569 -16.35 2.89 -32.93
C LEU A 569 -15.51 3.85 -32.05
N GLU A 570 -14.62 3.33 -31.21
CA GLU A 570 -13.76 4.10 -30.30
C GLU A 570 -12.98 5.23 -30.99
N ALA A 571 -12.50 5.01 -32.22
CA ALA A 571 -11.73 6.00 -32.97
C ALA A 571 -12.61 7.06 -33.67
N VAL A 572 -13.93 6.85 -33.78
CA VAL A 572 -14.82 7.62 -34.66
C VAL A 572 -15.58 8.68 -33.89
N TYR A 573 -15.21 9.96 -34.01
CA TYR A 573 -15.74 11.07 -33.22
C TYR A 573 -17.29 11.09 -33.11
N ASP A 574 -18.00 11.08 -34.24
CA ASP A 574 -19.48 11.11 -34.26
C ASP A 574 -20.13 9.78 -33.83
N GLY A 575 -19.35 8.69 -33.73
CA GLY A 575 -19.80 7.35 -33.35
C GLY A 575 -19.48 6.98 -31.90
N LYS A 576 -18.67 7.77 -31.19
CA LYS A 576 -18.28 7.46 -29.80
C LYS A 576 -19.43 7.63 -28.82
N THR A 577 -20.45 8.41 -29.17
CA THR A 577 -21.67 8.58 -28.36
C THR A 577 -22.90 8.65 -29.26
N ILE A 578 -23.96 7.91 -28.91
CA ILE A 578 -25.25 7.96 -29.60
C ILE A 578 -26.32 8.33 -28.58
N ASP A 579 -26.66 9.61 -28.53
CA ASP A 579 -27.67 10.15 -27.61
C ASP A 579 -29.08 9.56 -27.86
N GLN A 580 -29.95 9.72 -26.88
CA GLN A 580 -31.39 9.41 -26.97
C GLN A 580 -31.99 9.93 -28.30
N GLY A 581 -32.67 9.05 -29.03
CA GLY A 581 -33.29 9.35 -30.31
C GLY A 581 -32.35 9.49 -31.52
N ARG A 582 -31.03 9.44 -31.35
CA ARG A 582 -30.06 9.54 -32.46
C ARG A 582 -29.88 8.22 -33.19
N SER A 583 -29.39 8.31 -34.43
CA SER A 583 -28.97 7.15 -35.22
C SER A 583 -27.56 7.36 -35.77
N TYR A 584 -26.81 6.28 -35.88
CA TYR A 584 -25.47 6.25 -36.43
C TYR A 584 -25.37 5.18 -37.52
N THR A 585 -24.83 5.54 -38.70
CA THR A 585 -24.79 4.67 -39.88
C THR A 585 -23.36 4.51 -40.37
N PHE A 586 -22.93 3.27 -40.65
CA PHE A 586 -21.64 2.93 -41.24
C PHE A 586 -21.78 1.78 -42.24
N LYS A 587 -20.73 1.51 -43.03
CA LYS A 587 -20.73 0.42 -44.02
C LYS A 587 -19.64 -0.61 -43.74
N LEU A 588 -19.99 -1.87 -43.92
CA LEU A 588 -19.06 -3.00 -43.94
C LEU A 588 -19.00 -3.60 -45.34
N LYS A 589 -17.79 -4.01 -45.76
CA LYS A 589 -17.51 -4.56 -47.08
C LYS A 589 -17.58 -6.09 -47.05
N ALA A 590 -18.25 -6.62 -48.07
CA ALA A 590 -18.32 -8.03 -48.41
C ALA A 590 -17.56 -8.33 -49.70
N ASN A 591 -17.19 -9.59 -49.92
CA ASN A 591 -16.49 -9.99 -51.15
C ASN A 591 -17.41 -9.93 -52.37
N VAL A 592 -18.67 -10.32 -52.18
CA VAL A 592 -19.73 -10.27 -53.18
C VAL A 592 -20.86 -9.41 -52.65
N ALA A 593 -21.41 -8.51 -53.47
CA ALA A 593 -22.54 -7.68 -53.05
C ALA A 593 -23.74 -8.56 -52.62
N PRO A 594 -24.19 -8.47 -51.36
CA PRO A 594 -25.34 -9.23 -50.90
C PRO A 594 -26.62 -8.70 -51.54
N THR A 595 -27.62 -9.56 -51.75
CA THR A 595 -28.92 -9.18 -52.33
C THR A 595 -29.98 -8.84 -51.29
N ASP A 596 -29.80 -9.31 -50.05
CA ASP A 596 -30.68 -9.02 -48.92
C ASP A 596 -29.85 -8.97 -47.60
N ALA A 597 -30.52 -8.68 -46.48
CA ALA A 597 -29.88 -8.57 -45.17
C ALA A 597 -29.63 -9.92 -44.46
N LYS A 598 -30.09 -11.05 -45.02
CA LYS A 598 -30.11 -12.34 -44.30
C LYS A 598 -28.73 -12.91 -44.00
N GLY A 599 -27.71 -12.45 -44.72
CA GLY A 599 -26.32 -12.82 -44.45
C GLY A 599 -25.78 -12.25 -43.14
N ILE A 600 -26.46 -11.30 -42.49
CA ILE A 600 -26.20 -10.94 -41.09
C ILE A 600 -27.18 -11.70 -40.20
N LYS A 601 -26.66 -12.54 -39.31
CA LYS A 601 -27.46 -13.39 -38.42
C LYS A 601 -27.85 -12.67 -37.14
N SER A 602 -26.88 -12.03 -36.49
CA SER A 602 -27.07 -11.33 -35.23
C SER A 602 -26.11 -10.14 -35.10
N ILE A 603 -26.53 -9.13 -34.33
CA ILE A 603 -25.68 -8.02 -33.91
C ILE A 603 -25.80 -7.87 -32.39
N GLY A 604 -24.70 -8.11 -31.68
CA GLY A 604 -24.55 -7.76 -30.28
C GLY A 604 -23.95 -6.35 -30.13
N LEU A 605 -24.42 -5.60 -29.13
CA LEU A 605 -23.89 -4.29 -28.74
C LEU A 605 -23.35 -4.37 -27.31
N SER A 606 -22.12 -3.91 -27.15
CA SER A 606 -21.47 -3.62 -25.88
C SER A 606 -21.08 -2.14 -25.85
N GLN A 607 -20.93 -1.57 -24.65
CA GLN A 607 -20.52 -0.18 -24.46
C GLN A 607 -19.40 -0.06 -23.42
N ARG A 608 -18.66 1.05 -23.44
CA ARG A 608 -17.64 1.38 -22.44
C ARG A 608 -17.83 2.82 -21.98
N MET A 609 -17.46 3.13 -20.74
CA MET A 609 -17.49 4.52 -20.25
C MET A 609 -16.40 5.39 -20.86
N THR A 610 -15.25 4.79 -21.17
CA THR A 610 -14.10 5.44 -21.81
C THR A 610 -13.60 4.61 -22.97
N SER A 611 -12.74 5.17 -23.83
CA SER A 611 -12.18 4.44 -24.97
C SER A 611 -11.43 3.15 -24.59
N LYS A 612 -10.83 3.12 -23.39
CA LYS A 612 -10.06 1.99 -22.87
C LYS A 612 -10.70 1.32 -21.66
N GLY A 613 -11.94 1.70 -21.31
CA GLY A 613 -12.65 1.16 -20.16
C GLY A 613 -13.11 -0.28 -20.39
N ALA A 614 -13.57 -0.92 -19.31
CA ALA A 614 -14.14 -2.26 -19.38
C ALA A 614 -15.48 -2.26 -20.13
N GLU A 615 -15.75 -3.36 -20.86
CA GLU A 615 -17.02 -3.56 -21.56
C GLU A 615 -18.17 -3.81 -20.58
N LEU A 616 -19.26 -3.06 -20.74
CA LEU A 616 -20.44 -3.09 -19.88
C LEU A 616 -21.54 -3.90 -20.55
N GLY A 617 -21.65 -5.17 -20.18
CA GLY A 617 -22.68 -6.08 -20.68
C GLY A 617 -22.63 -6.30 -22.20
N ARG A 618 -23.55 -7.12 -22.71
CA ARG A 618 -23.76 -7.29 -24.15
C ARG A 618 -25.23 -7.59 -24.43
N GLN A 619 -25.90 -6.70 -25.14
CA GLN A 619 -27.30 -6.85 -25.55
C GLN A 619 -27.40 -7.21 -27.04
N THR A 620 -28.37 -8.02 -27.44
CA THR A 620 -28.64 -8.31 -28.86
C THR A 620 -29.58 -7.23 -29.43
N ILE A 621 -29.17 -6.54 -30.49
CA ILE A 621 -29.94 -5.43 -31.11
C ILE A 621 -30.48 -5.76 -32.52
N TYR A 622 -30.12 -6.91 -33.07
CA TYR A 622 -30.65 -7.47 -34.32
C TYR A 622 -30.48 -8.99 -34.34
N GLY A 623 -31.44 -9.69 -34.97
CA GLY A 623 -31.45 -11.15 -35.08
C GLY A 623 -32.12 -11.84 -33.89
N GLU A 624 -32.17 -13.17 -33.92
CA GLU A 624 -32.49 -13.93 -32.72
C GLU A 624 -31.30 -13.86 -31.77
N SER A 625 -31.57 -13.76 -30.47
CA SER A 625 -30.53 -13.89 -29.45
C SER A 625 -29.99 -15.31 -29.53
N VAL A 626 -28.91 -15.47 -30.29
CA VAL A 626 -27.94 -16.49 -29.94
C VAL A 626 -27.39 -15.94 -28.63
N THR A 627 -27.80 -16.53 -27.51
CA THR A 627 -26.92 -16.56 -26.35
C THR A 627 -25.54 -16.80 -26.97
N PRO A 628 -24.51 -15.99 -26.67
CA PRO A 628 -23.16 -16.43 -27.00
C PRO A 628 -23.15 -17.90 -26.59
N PRO A 629 -22.71 -18.86 -27.43
CA PRO A 629 -22.53 -20.21 -26.91
C PRO A 629 -21.89 -19.97 -25.55
N GLU A 630 -22.50 -20.44 -24.45
CA GLU A 630 -21.79 -20.44 -23.17
C GLU A 630 -20.44 -20.95 -23.60
N THR A 631 -19.44 -20.07 -23.51
CA THR A 631 -18.14 -20.39 -24.07
C THR A 631 -17.58 -21.31 -23.02
N ASN A 632 -18.13 -22.51 -23.00
CA ASN A 632 -17.79 -23.58 -22.12
C ASN A 632 -16.40 -23.93 -22.56
N SER A 633 -15.47 -23.36 -21.81
CA SER A 633 -14.08 -23.60 -22.02
C SER A 633 -13.88 -25.08 -21.79
N LYS A 634 -12.96 -25.71 -22.52
CA LYS A 634 -12.63 -27.08 -22.13
C LYS A 634 -11.96 -27.01 -20.76
N PRO A 635 -12.25 -27.96 -19.84
CA PRO A 635 -11.57 -28.01 -18.56
C PRO A 635 -10.05 -27.99 -18.74
N VAL A 636 -9.35 -27.21 -17.95
CA VAL A 636 -7.89 -27.18 -17.99
C VAL A 636 -7.35 -28.16 -16.96
N LEU A 637 -6.67 -29.19 -17.44
CA LEU A 637 -5.88 -30.11 -16.61
C LEU A 637 -4.54 -29.45 -16.29
N ASN A 638 -4.27 -29.25 -15.02
CA ASN A 638 -3.00 -28.72 -14.51
C ASN A 638 -2.25 -29.81 -13.75
N GLY A 639 -0.91 -29.80 -13.82
CA GLY A 639 -0.05 -30.76 -13.12
C GLY A 639 0.09 -32.13 -13.78
N VAL A 640 -0.45 -32.33 -15.00
CA VAL A 640 -0.23 -33.56 -15.80
C VAL A 640 1.09 -33.45 -16.56
N VAL A 641 2.20 -33.64 -15.83
CA VAL A 641 3.57 -33.61 -16.38
C VAL A 641 4.28 -34.94 -16.13
N ASP A 642 5.09 -35.37 -17.10
CA ASP A 642 5.88 -36.60 -17.01
C ASP A 642 6.68 -36.66 -15.70
N LYS A 643 6.75 -37.84 -15.07
CA LYS A 643 7.44 -38.03 -13.78
C LYS A 643 8.46 -39.16 -13.90
N GLU A 644 9.64 -38.97 -13.33
CA GLU A 644 10.55 -40.07 -13.09
C GLU A 644 10.45 -40.50 -11.61
N ILE A 645 10.41 -41.80 -11.37
CA ILE A 645 10.39 -42.38 -10.03
C ILE A 645 11.36 -43.56 -9.98
N LYS A 646 11.83 -43.93 -8.79
CA LYS A 646 12.74 -45.07 -8.64
C LYS A 646 11.96 -46.37 -8.48
N VAL A 647 12.62 -47.49 -8.80
CA VAL A 647 12.06 -48.82 -8.52
C VAL A 647 11.73 -48.94 -7.04
N GLY A 648 10.46 -49.21 -6.73
CA GLY A 648 9.93 -49.39 -5.37
C GLY A 648 9.29 -48.14 -4.75
N ASP A 649 9.38 -46.97 -5.39
CA ASP A 649 8.76 -45.74 -4.87
C ASP A 649 7.24 -45.84 -4.80
N SER A 650 6.65 -45.22 -3.77
CA SER A 650 5.21 -45.03 -3.68
C SER A 650 4.78 -43.95 -4.68
N PHE A 651 3.89 -44.29 -5.61
CA PHE A 651 3.40 -43.36 -6.63
C PHE A 651 1.88 -43.18 -6.52
N ASN A 652 1.46 -41.93 -6.33
CA ASN A 652 0.04 -41.54 -6.39
C ASN A 652 -0.25 -40.83 -7.73
N PRO A 653 -1.08 -41.42 -8.61
CA PRO A 653 -1.43 -40.82 -9.89
C PRO A 653 -2.08 -39.43 -9.80
N MET A 654 -2.76 -39.11 -8.70
CA MET A 654 -3.46 -37.82 -8.54
C MET A 654 -2.61 -36.73 -7.87
N ASP A 655 -1.39 -37.07 -7.45
CA ASP A 655 -0.51 -36.13 -6.75
C ASP A 655 -0.12 -34.94 -7.64
N GLY A 656 -0.50 -33.74 -7.21
CA GLY A 656 -0.30 -32.47 -7.94
C GLY A 656 -1.22 -32.22 -9.13
N VAL A 657 -2.14 -33.14 -9.47
CA VAL A 657 -3.03 -33.01 -10.64
C VAL A 657 -4.35 -32.36 -10.24
N THR A 658 -4.72 -31.26 -10.91
CA THR A 658 -6.00 -30.57 -10.71
C THR A 658 -6.69 -30.31 -12.04
N ALA A 659 -8.01 -30.10 -11.99
CA ALA A 659 -8.79 -29.68 -13.15
C ALA A 659 -9.66 -28.49 -12.75
N LYS A 660 -9.58 -27.40 -13.50
CA LYS A 660 -10.47 -26.27 -13.34
C LYS A 660 -11.13 -25.97 -14.66
N ASP A 661 -12.40 -25.63 -14.57
CA ASP A 661 -13.17 -25.11 -15.66
C ASP A 661 -13.66 -23.70 -15.32
N LYS A 662 -13.72 -22.83 -16.34
CA LYS A 662 -14.08 -21.43 -16.14
C LYS A 662 -15.55 -21.29 -15.74
N GLU A 663 -16.41 -22.18 -16.23
CA GLU A 663 -17.85 -22.17 -16.02
C GLU A 663 -18.27 -23.14 -14.90
N ASP A 664 -17.61 -24.28 -14.75
CA ASP A 664 -17.93 -25.33 -13.76
C ASP A 664 -17.05 -25.36 -12.50
N GLY A 665 -16.06 -24.48 -12.39
CA GLY A 665 -15.19 -24.37 -11.22
C GLY A 665 -14.22 -25.55 -11.05
N ASP A 666 -14.01 -26.02 -9.82
CA ASP A 666 -13.06 -27.11 -9.55
C ASP A 666 -13.64 -28.48 -9.92
N LEU A 667 -13.06 -29.09 -10.96
CA LEU A 667 -13.41 -30.40 -11.49
C LEU A 667 -12.42 -31.50 -11.06
N THR A 668 -11.50 -31.22 -10.14
CA THR A 668 -10.42 -32.15 -9.74
C THR A 668 -10.95 -33.53 -9.31
N LYS A 669 -12.10 -33.57 -8.62
CA LYS A 669 -12.75 -34.83 -8.21
C LYS A 669 -13.35 -35.63 -9.37
N LYS A 670 -13.54 -35.02 -10.54
CA LYS A 670 -14.11 -35.65 -11.75
C LYS A 670 -13.04 -36.17 -12.72
N ILE A 671 -11.76 -36.00 -12.41
CA ILE A 671 -10.65 -36.52 -13.23
C ILE A 671 -10.68 -38.06 -13.24
N LYS A 672 -10.68 -38.64 -14.43
CA LYS A 672 -10.52 -40.06 -14.68
C LYS A 672 -9.12 -40.35 -15.17
N VAL A 673 -8.40 -41.20 -14.45
CA VAL A 673 -7.06 -41.67 -14.83
C VAL A 673 -7.17 -43.09 -15.39
N THR A 674 -6.55 -43.31 -16.54
CA THR A 674 -6.48 -44.64 -17.20
C THR A 674 -5.03 -44.97 -17.52
N GLY A 675 -4.66 -46.26 -17.39
CA GLY A 675 -3.28 -46.71 -17.41
C GLY A 675 -2.84 -47.23 -16.05
N ASN A 676 -1.75 -47.98 -16.02
CA ASN A 676 -1.21 -48.56 -14.79
C ASN A 676 0.32 -48.41 -14.77
N VAL A 677 0.87 -48.09 -13.61
CA VAL A 677 2.31 -47.90 -13.40
C VAL A 677 2.78 -49.00 -12.46
N ASP A 678 3.65 -49.88 -12.93
CA ASP A 678 4.30 -50.88 -12.09
C ASP A 678 5.60 -50.29 -11.56
N THR A 679 5.53 -49.69 -10.36
CA THR A 679 6.71 -49.04 -9.74
C THR A 679 7.80 -50.05 -9.35
N THR A 680 7.54 -51.36 -9.42
CA THR A 680 8.54 -52.39 -9.09
C THR A 680 9.42 -52.80 -10.27
N LYS A 681 9.15 -52.28 -11.47
CA LYS A 681 9.88 -52.63 -12.69
C LYS A 681 10.31 -51.40 -13.45
N VAL A 682 11.60 -51.35 -13.80
CA VAL A 682 12.14 -50.31 -14.68
C VAL A 682 11.39 -50.30 -16.01
N GLY A 683 11.01 -49.12 -16.46
CA GLY A 683 10.27 -48.95 -17.70
C GLY A 683 9.48 -47.65 -17.76
N GLU A 684 9.00 -47.32 -18.95
CA GLU A 684 8.08 -46.20 -19.16
C GLU A 684 6.64 -46.71 -19.10
N TYR A 685 5.85 -46.11 -18.22
CA TYR A 685 4.44 -46.39 -18.02
C TYR A 685 3.63 -45.17 -18.39
N LYS A 686 2.52 -45.37 -19.09
CA LYS A 686 1.70 -44.28 -19.60
C LYS A 686 0.39 -44.17 -18.82
N LEU A 687 0.10 -42.98 -18.34
CA LEU A 687 -1.18 -42.59 -17.76
C LEU A 687 -1.87 -41.55 -18.65
N ILE A 688 -3.17 -41.71 -18.83
CA ILE A 688 -4.03 -40.79 -19.56
C ILE A 688 -5.05 -40.25 -18.57
N TYR A 689 -5.03 -38.93 -18.40
CA TYR A 689 -5.96 -38.18 -17.57
C TYR A 689 -7.02 -37.61 -18.47
N SER A 690 -8.28 -37.77 -18.09
CA SER A 690 -9.42 -37.20 -18.80
C SER A 690 -10.39 -36.59 -17.82
N VAL A 691 -10.90 -35.41 -18.13
CA VAL A 691 -11.95 -34.77 -17.32
C VAL A 691 -12.94 -34.13 -18.27
N ALA A 692 -14.22 -34.34 -17.97
CA ALA A 692 -15.32 -33.74 -18.70
C ALA A 692 -16.08 -32.80 -17.77
N ASP A 693 -16.46 -31.66 -18.32
CA ASP A 693 -17.33 -30.69 -17.65
C ASP A 693 -18.81 -31.11 -17.67
N SER A 694 -19.68 -30.25 -17.16
CA SER A 694 -21.13 -30.46 -17.11
C SER A 694 -21.79 -30.49 -18.50
N LYS A 695 -21.10 -30.01 -19.54
CA LYS A 695 -21.55 -29.98 -20.94
C LYS A 695 -20.94 -31.12 -21.79
N ASN A 696 -20.12 -31.99 -21.18
CA ASN A 696 -19.40 -33.12 -21.77
C ASN A 696 -18.23 -32.73 -22.69
N GLU A 697 -17.75 -31.49 -22.68
CA GLU A 697 -16.49 -31.16 -23.33
C GLU A 697 -15.35 -31.75 -22.49
N THR A 698 -14.44 -32.46 -23.17
CA THR A 698 -13.43 -33.30 -22.50
C THR A 698 -12.04 -32.81 -22.84
N THR A 699 -11.20 -32.67 -21.81
CA THR A 699 -9.75 -32.48 -21.96
C THR A 699 -9.04 -33.76 -21.56
N THR A 700 -8.12 -34.21 -22.41
CA THR A 700 -7.26 -35.34 -22.14
C THR A 700 -5.80 -34.91 -22.13
N ALA A 701 -5.04 -35.36 -21.14
CA ALA A 701 -3.60 -35.14 -21.07
C ALA A 701 -2.90 -36.47 -20.77
N GLU A 702 -1.74 -36.66 -21.38
CA GLU A 702 -0.91 -37.85 -21.19
C GLU A 702 0.24 -37.53 -20.25
N ARG A 703 0.55 -38.47 -19.37
CA ARG A 703 1.70 -38.45 -18.48
C ARG A 703 2.48 -39.75 -18.63
N LYS A 704 3.77 -39.65 -18.89
CA LYS A 704 4.71 -40.78 -18.79
C LYS A 704 5.31 -40.83 -17.40
N ILE A 705 5.35 -42.03 -16.84
CA ILE A 705 6.02 -42.34 -15.60
C ILE A 705 7.20 -43.25 -15.93
N ILE A 706 8.41 -42.73 -15.79
CA ILE A 706 9.64 -43.47 -16.07
C ILE A 706 10.17 -44.03 -14.76
N VAL A 707 10.02 -45.34 -14.56
CA VAL A 707 10.59 -46.04 -13.40
C VAL A 707 12.04 -46.38 -13.74
N LYS A 708 13.00 -45.89 -12.97
CA LYS A 708 14.45 -46.12 -13.18
C LYS A 708 15.10 -46.89 -12.02
N GLU A 709 16.17 -47.62 -12.33
CA GLU A 709 17.02 -48.29 -11.34
C GLU A 709 17.74 -47.27 -10.44
N ASP A 710 17.81 -47.55 -9.14
CA ASP A 710 18.52 -46.68 -8.19
C ASP A 710 20.03 -46.94 -8.27
N ASN A 711 20.70 -46.25 -9.19
CA ASN A 711 22.16 -46.26 -9.29
C ASN A 711 22.72 -45.00 -8.64
N THR A 712 22.98 -45.08 -7.33
CA THR A 712 23.79 -44.10 -6.61
C THR A 712 25.28 -44.29 -6.95
N THR A 713 25.68 -43.66 -8.05
CA THR A 713 27.08 -43.28 -8.30
C THR A 713 27.12 -41.78 -8.59
N VAL A 714 27.74 -41.02 -7.69
CA VAL A 714 27.92 -39.56 -7.80
C VAL A 714 28.61 -39.23 -9.14
N PRO A 715 28.01 -38.40 -10.02
CA PRO A 715 28.67 -37.99 -11.25
C PRO A 715 29.87 -37.09 -10.92
N LYS A 716 30.99 -37.34 -11.61
CA LYS A 716 32.16 -36.47 -11.54
C LYS A 716 31.89 -35.26 -12.45
N TYR A 717 31.47 -34.14 -11.87
CA TYR A 717 31.20 -32.90 -12.57
C TYR A 717 32.50 -32.14 -12.88
N ASP A 718 32.62 -31.57 -14.09
CA ASP A 718 33.72 -30.69 -14.46
C ASP A 718 33.38 -29.25 -14.07
N PHE A 719 33.84 -28.84 -12.89
CA PHE A 719 33.52 -27.53 -12.32
C PHE A 719 34.18 -26.36 -13.05
N SER A 720 35.11 -26.58 -13.97
CA SER A 720 35.90 -25.56 -14.71
C SER A 720 36.75 -24.58 -13.86
N VAL A 721 36.36 -24.31 -12.60
CA VAL A 721 36.99 -23.40 -11.64
C VAL A 721 37.37 -24.08 -10.32
N GLY A 722 37.35 -25.43 -10.30
CA GLY A 722 37.57 -26.23 -9.10
C GLY A 722 36.32 -26.35 -8.22
N GLN A 723 36.41 -27.20 -7.18
CA GLN A 723 35.35 -27.38 -6.19
C GLN A 723 35.56 -26.40 -5.04
N GLY A 724 34.50 -25.76 -4.56
CA GLY A 724 34.52 -24.91 -3.38
C GLY A 724 34.86 -25.68 -2.11
N ILE A 725 35.25 -24.96 -1.08
CA ILE A 725 35.67 -25.52 0.21
C ILE A 725 34.61 -25.25 1.28
N GLU A 726 34.78 -25.87 2.44
CA GLU A 726 33.95 -25.55 3.60
C GLU A 726 34.30 -24.15 4.11
N TRP A 727 33.26 -23.38 4.42
CA TRP A 727 33.41 -22.01 4.91
C TRP A 727 33.58 -22.00 6.43
N PRO A 728 34.42 -21.08 6.97
CA PRO A 728 34.52 -20.88 8.41
C PRO A 728 33.16 -20.56 9.04
N LYS A 729 32.99 -20.94 10.31
CA LYS A 729 31.77 -20.62 11.08
C LYS A 729 31.54 -19.12 11.22
N GLN A 730 32.63 -18.36 11.34
CA GLN A 730 32.64 -16.91 11.31
C GLN A 730 33.52 -16.46 10.16
N VAL A 731 32.96 -15.71 9.22
CA VAL A 731 33.67 -15.34 7.99
C VAL A 731 33.47 -13.88 7.64
N ASN A 732 34.56 -13.18 7.33
CA ASN A 732 34.51 -11.91 6.64
C ASN A 732 34.57 -12.14 5.13
N CYS A 733 33.49 -11.83 4.41
CA CYS A 733 33.38 -12.06 2.97
C CYS A 733 32.77 -10.85 2.23
N PRO A 734 33.59 -9.83 1.93
CA PRO A 734 33.12 -8.61 1.27
C PRO A 734 32.56 -8.88 -0.13
N PHE A 735 31.59 -8.07 -0.55
CA PHE A 735 31.04 -8.15 -1.90
C PHE A 735 32.02 -7.58 -2.92
N ILE A 736 32.07 -8.19 -4.10
CA ILE A 736 32.81 -7.69 -5.25
C ILE A 736 31.93 -7.76 -6.50
N ASP A 737 31.84 -6.65 -7.21
CA ASP A 737 31.25 -6.57 -8.54
C ASP A 737 32.24 -7.17 -9.54
N MET A 738 31.88 -8.32 -10.10
CA MET A 738 32.70 -9.05 -11.06
C MET A 738 32.51 -8.59 -12.51
N VAL A 739 31.48 -7.78 -12.79
CA VAL A 739 31.24 -7.20 -14.13
C VAL A 739 31.87 -5.81 -14.28
N ALA A 740 32.17 -5.13 -13.18
CA ALA A 740 32.93 -3.88 -13.18
C ALA A 740 34.28 -4.06 -13.88
N TRP A 741 34.52 -3.26 -14.93
CA TRP A 741 35.72 -3.38 -15.75
C TRP A 741 36.97 -2.83 -15.04
N VAL A 742 37.86 -3.72 -14.59
CA VAL A 742 39.07 -3.37 -13.84
C VAL A 742 40.24 -3.10 -14.77
N THR A 743 40.77 -1.88 -14.71
CA THR A 743 41.95 -1.43 -15.49
C THR A 743 43.22 -1.31 -14.66
N LYS A 744 43.11 -1.36 -13.32
CA LYS A 744 44.25 -1.21 -12.41
C LYS A 744 45.27 -2.34 -12.64
N PRO A 745 46.54 -2.02 -12.98
CA PRO A 745 47.55 -3.03 -13.27
C PRO A 745 47.72 -4.04 -12.13
N GLY A 746 47.70 -5.33 -12.47
CA GLY A 746 47.83 -6.44 -11.51
C GLY A 746 46.53 -6.84 -10.80
N TYR A 747 45.48 -6.02 -10.83
CA TYR A 747 44.17 -6.31 -10.21
C TYR A 747 43.12 -6.81 -11.20
N THR A 748 43.52 -7.11 -12.42
CA THR A 748 42.62 -7.51 -13.50
C THR A 748 42.96 -8.89 -14.03
N ASN A 749 41.94 -9.68 -14.31
CA ASN A 749 41.97 -10.92 -15.08
C ASN A 749 40.99 -10.72 -16.25
N ASN A 750 41.50 -10.35 -17.41
CA ASN A 750 40.72 -10.03 -18.61
C ASN A 750 39.54 -9.06 -18.37
N GLY A 751 39.76 -8.01 -17.59
CA GLY A 751 38.73 -7.01 -17.27
C GLY A 751 37.93 -7.33 -16.00
N ALA A 752 37.89 -8.59 -15.54
CA ALA A 752 37.32 -8.94 -14.24
C ALA A 752 38.31 -8.70 -13.10
N ALA A 753 37.83 -8.53 -11.86
CA ALA A 753 38.70 -8.37 -10.71
C ALA A 753 39.57 -9.62 -10.45
N ASN A 754 40.86 -9.42 -10.21
CA ASN A 754 41.82 -10.49 -9.86
C ASN A 754 41.76 -10.78 -8.35
N LEU A 755 41.01 -11.83 -7.98
CA LEU A 755 40.77 -12.20 -6.59
C LEU A 755 42.04 -12.65 -5.85
N VAL A 756 43.01 -13.28 -6.53
CA VAL A 756 44.30 -13.67 -5.92
C VAL A 756 45.10 -12.45 -5.53
N LYS A 757 45.18 -11.44 -6.41
CA LYS A 757 45.90 -10.21 -6.08
C LYS A 757 45.25 -9.52 -4.87
N ILE A 758 43.92 -9.40 -4.88
CA ILE A 758 43.17 -8.80 -3.77
C ILE A 758 43.38 -9.60 -2.48
N SER A 759 43.34 -10.93 -2.56
CA SER A 759 43.54 -11.82 -1.41
C SER A 759 44.94 -11.68 -0.80
N ASN A 760 45.98 -11.72 -1.64
CA ASN A 760 47.37 -11.57 -1.19
C ASN A 760 47.64 -10.21 -0.53
N ASP A 761 47.03 -9.15 -1.04
CA ASP A 761 47.27 -7.80 -0.51
C ASP A 761 46.47 -7.49 0.75
N SER A 762 45.24 -8.01 0.83
CA SER A 762 44.32 -7.69 1.92
C SER A 762 44.35 -8.71 3.07
N GLY A 763 44.65 -9.98 2.74
CA GLY A 763 44.50 -11.15 3.61
C GLY A 763 43.11 -11.80 3.55
N VAL A 764 42.16 -11.26 2.79
CA VAL A 764 40.80 -11.83 2.67
C VAL A 764 40.82 -13.05 1.76
N LYS A 765 40.23 -14.15 2.20
CA LYS A 765 40.19 -15.42 1.44
C LYS A 765 38.79 -15.81 0.93
N TYR A 766 37.74 -15.16 1.42
CA TYR A 766 36.36 -15.48 1.10
C TYR A 766 35.66 -14.25 0.54
N PHE A 767 34.88 -14.40 -0.54
CA PHE A 767 34.21 -13.26 -1.19
C PHE A 767 32.77 -13.60 -1.59
N ASN A 768 31.91 -12.57 -1.57
CA ASN A 768 30.57 -12.63 -2.18
C ASN A 768 30.65 -11.99 -3.56
N LEU A 769 30.40 -12.76 -4.63
CA LEU A 769 30.50 -12.26 -6.00
C LEU A 769 29.12 -11.82 -6.49
N GLY A 770 28.97 -10.53 -6.82
CA GLY A 770 27.76 -9.93 -7.36
C GLY A 770 27.89 -9.63 -8.86
N PHE A 771 26.84 -9.76 -9.67
CA PHE A 771 25.62 -10.55 -9.45
C PHE A 771 25.36 -11.41 -10.68
N ILE A 772 24.69 -12.56 -10.54
CA ILE A 772 24.09 -13.27 -11.68
C ILE A 772 22.60 -12.96 -11.71
N GLN A 773 22.10 -12.61 -12.90
CA GLN A 773 20.72 -12.20 -13.12
C GLN A 773 20.17 -12.86 -14.39
N SER A 774 18.85 -12.83 -14.56
CA SER A 774 18.22 -13.25 -15.81
C SER A 774 18.57 -12.26 -16.93
N THR A 775 18.92 -12.78 -18.09
CA THR A 775 19.23 -11.96 -19.28
C THR A 775 17.99 -11.63 -20.09
N THR A 776 16.93 -12.45 -19.96
CA THR A 776 15.64 -12.32 -20.66
C THR A 776 14.52 -12.91 -19.80
N ASN A 777 13.25 -12.73 -20.20
CA ASN A 777 12.11 -13.40 -19.55
C ASN A 777 11.75 -14.75 -20.21
N THR A 778 12.71 -15.41 -20.88
CA THR A 778 12.45 -16.63 -21.65
C THR A 778 13.09 -17.85 -21.01
N ILE A 779 12.36 -18.97 -21.01
CA ILE A 779 12.88 -20.28 -20.61
C ILE A 779 13.36 -21.00 -21.87
N LYS A 780 14.59 -21.52 -21.84
CA LYS A 780 15.18 -22.32 -22.92
C LYS A 780 15.81 -23.56 -22.30
N ASP A 781 15.56 -24.71 -22.92
CA ASP A 781 16.03 -26.02 -22.45
C ASP A 781 15.71 -26.30 -20.96
N GLY A 782 14.55 -25.82 -20.50
CA GLY A 782 14.09 -25.99 -19.12
C GLY A 782 14.87 -25.19 -18.08
N LYS A 783 15.56 -24.12 -18.49
CA LYS A 783 16.33 -23.22 -17.61
C LYS A 783 16.02 -21.75 -17.91
N VAL A 784 16.17 -20.91 -16.89
CA VAL A 784 16.20 -19.46 -17.06
C VAL A 784 17.51 -19.07 -17.74
N GLN A 785 17.44 -18.21 -18.74
CA GLN A 785 18.63 -17.69 -19.41
C GLN A 785 19.30 -16.65 -18.49
N TRP A 786 20.55 -16.88 -18.11
CA TRP A 786 21.25 -16.07 -17.11
C TRP A 786 22.60 -15.55 -17.62
N GLY A 787 23.12 -14.54 -16.93
CA GLY A 787 24.44 -13.98 -17.16
C GLY A 787 24.92 -13.12 -16.00
N TRP A 788 26.23 -12.98 -15.84
CA TRP A 788 26.79 -12.01 -14.88
C TRP A 788 26.34 -10.59 -15.24
N GLY A 789 25.86 -9.84 -14.25
CA GLY A 789 25.27 -8.50 -14.41
C GLY A 789 24.05 -8.45 -15.33
N GLY A 790 23.44 -9.60 -15.66
CA GLY A 790 22.38 -9.69 -16.68
C GLY A 790 22.89 -9.61 -18.12
N TYR A 791 24.21 -9.64 -18.35
CA TYR A 791 24.79 -9.64 -19.69
C TYR A 791 24.71 -11.03 -20.33
N SER A 792 24.01 -11.14 -21.46
CA SER A 792 23.78 -12.42 -22.16
C SER A 792 25.05 -13.12 -22.64
N VAL A 793 26.18 -12.43 -22.71
CA VAL A 793 27.47 -12.97 -23.14
C VAL A 793 28.36 -13.46 -21.99
N LEU A 794 28.00 -13.18 -20.73
CA LEU A 794 28.81 -13.56 -19.57
C LEU A 794 28.21 -14.81 -18.89
N ASN A 795 28.16 -15.92 -19.61
CA ASN A 795 27.63 -17.20 -19.14
C ASN A 795 28.29 -18.41 -19.84
N GLU A 796 27.85 -19.63 -19.49
CA GLU A 796 28.39 -20.87 -20.03
C GLU A 796 28.17 -21.06 -21.54
N GLU A 797 27.08 -20.51 -22.11
CA GLU A 797 26.82 -20.59 -23.55
C GLU A 797 27.87 -19.81 -24.35
N HIS A 798 28.43 -18.76 -23.75
CA HIS A 798 29.44 -17.87 -24.32
C HIS A 798 30.79 -18.03 -23.65
N LYS A 799 31.18 -19.28 -23.35
CA LYS A 799 32.42 -19.59 -22.62
C LYS A 799 33.69 -18.95 -23.19
N ASP A 800 33.75 -18.62 -24.48
CA ASP A 800 34.94 -18.01 -25.09
C ASP A 800 35.05 -16.49 -24.87
N ASP A 801 34.06 -15.86 -24.22
CA ASP A 801 34.13 -14.45 -23.85
C ASP A 801 35.32 -14.18 -22.91
N THR A 802 36.07 -13.13 -23.23
CA THR A 802 37.33 -12.83 -22.54
C THR A 802 37.12 -12.46 -21.07
N GLN A 803 36.09 -11.68 -20.75
CA GLN A 803 35.80 -11.26 -19.37
C GLN A 803 35.21 -12.43 -18.58
N TYR A 804 34.36 -13.24 -19.21
CA TYR A 804 33.84 -14.47 -18.60
C TYR A 804 34.95 -15.47 -18.22
N GLN A 805 35.92 -15.68 -19.12
CA GLN A 805 37.14 -16.44 -18.82
C GLN A 805 37.95 -15.80 -17.69
N GLY A 806 37.97 -14.48 -17.63
CA GLY A 806 38.57 -13.70 -16.54
C GLY A 806 37.93 -14.01 -15.18
N ILE A 807 36.59 -14.00 -15.10
CA ILE A 807 35.83 -14.34 -13.89
C ILE A 807 36.14 -15.77 -13.44
N LYS A 808 36.04 -16.75 -14.35
CA LYS A 808 36.34 -18.15 -14.06
C LYS A 808 37.77 -18.34 -13.56
N LYS A 809 38.74 -17.73 -14.25
CA LYS A 809 40.15 -17.75 -13.86
C LYS A 809 40.35 -17.18 -12.45
N SER A 810 39.76 -16.02 -12.14
CA SER A 810 39.88 -15.42 -10.81
C SER A 810 39.36 -16.32 -9.68
N ILE A 811 38.22 -17.00 -9.89
CA ILE A 811 37.67 -17.95 -8.90
C ILE A 811 38.60 -19.15 -8.73
N LYS A 812 39.05 -19.71 -9.85
CA LYS A 812 39.97 -20.86 -9.84
C LYS A 812 41.25 -20.54 -9.08
N GLU A 813 41.89 -19.44 -9.42
CA GLU A 813 43.17 -19.05 -8.83
C GLU A 813 43.02 -18.73 -7.34
N LEU A 814 41.91 -18.14 -6.91
CA LEU A 814 41.63 -17.93 -5.48
C LEU A 814 41.50 -19.26 -4.73
N ARG A 815 40.83 -20.25 -5.32
CA ARG A 815 40.72 -21.59 -4.72
C ARG A 815 42.06 -22.31 -4.65
N ASP A 816 42.90 -22.15 -5.67
CA ASP A 816 44.27 -22.66 -5.65
C ASP A 816 45.11 -21.99 -4.51
N LEU A 817 44.72 -20.79 -4.04
CA LEU A 817 45.29 -20.09 -2.88
C LEU A 817 44.65 -20.50 -1.53
N GLY A 818 43.66 -21.41 -1.55
CA GLY A 818 42.92 -21.86 -0.36
C GLY A 818 41.84 -20.87 0.11
N GLY A 819 41.29 -20.06 -0.80
CA GLY A 819 40.09 -19.26 -0.59
C GLY A 819 38.85 -19.84 -1.27
N ASP A 820 37.70 -19.18 -1.12
CA ASP A 820 36.47 -19.57 -1.82
C ASP A 820 35.53 -18.39 -2.09
N VAL A 821 34.46 -18.66 -2.85
CA VAL A 821 33.46 -17.67 -3.25
C VAL A 821 32.04 -18.19 -3.11
N THR A 822 31.13 -17.30 -2.71
CA THR A 822 29.70 -17.49 -2.92
C THR A 822 29.28 -16.60 -4.07
N ILE A 823 28.30 -17.02 -4.85
CA ILE A 823 27.72 -16.20 -5.92
C ILE A 823 26.36 -15.70 -5.45
N SER A 824 26.17 -14.40 -5.61
CA SER A 824 24.93 -13.71 -5.27
C SER A 824 24.02 -13.60 -6.49
N LEU A 825 22.78 -14.05 -6.34
CA LEU A 825 21.74 -14.02 -7.37
C LEU A 825 20.74 -12.92 -7.04
N GLY A 826 20.67 -11.88 -7.90
CA GLY A 826 19.77 -10.75 -7.70
C GLY A 826 20.41 -9.37 -7.86
N GLY A 827 20.07 -8.46 -6.95
CA GLY A 827 20.40 -7.04 -7.02
C GLY A 827 19.24 -6.16 -7.49
N LEU A 828 19.21 -4.92 -6.99
CA LEU A 828 18.09 -3.96 -7.05
C LEU A 828 17.65 -3.65 -8.49
N ASN A 829 18.62 -3.66 -9.40
CA ASN A 829 18.46 -3.27 -10.79
C ASN A 829 18.33 -4.49 -11.73
N GLY A 830 18.30 -5.71 -11.20
CA GLY A 830 18.26 -6.96 -11.95
C GLY A 830 16.92 -7.68 -11.92
N ILE A 831 16.73 -8.65 -12.82
CA ILE A 831 15.58 -9.58 -12.78
C ILE A 831 16.06 -10.92 -12.24
N THR A 832 15.51 -11.37 -11.10
CA THR A 832 15.87 -12.66 -10.49
C THR A 832 15.20 -13.84 -11.20
N PHE A 833 15.72 -15.05 -11.00
CA PHE A 833 15.20 -16.25 -11.66
C PHE A 833 13.74 -16.54 -11.28
N TRP A 834 13.40 -16.38 -10.00
CA TRP A 834 12.05 -16.57 -9.49
C TRP A 834 11.13 -15.38 -9.79
N GLU A 835 11.64 -14.28 -10.34
CA GLU A 835 10.78 -13.27 -10.96
C GLU A 835 10.36 -13.66 -12.37
N VAL A 836 11.18 -14.46 -13.07
CA VAL A 836 10.91 -14.95 -14.44
C VAL A 836 9.95 -16.12 -14.43
N THR A 837 10.11 -17.08 -13.52
CA THR A 837 9.28 -18.30 -13.50
C THR A 837 9.04 -18.81 -12.09
N GLN A 838 7.85 -19.40 -11.88
CA GLN A 838 7.50 -20.11 -10.64
C GLN A 838 7.52 -21.64 -10.83
N ASP A 839 7.99 -22.10 -11.97
CA ASP A 839 8.24 -23.51 -12.22
C ASP A 839 9.46 -23.96 -11.42
N VAL A 840 9.19 -24.76 -10.39
CA VAL A 840 10.19 -25.27 -9.44
C VAL A 840 11.28 -26.05 -10.16
N ASP A 841 10.95 -26.85 -11.18
CA ASP A 841 11.95 -27.69 -11.84
C ASP A 841 12.83 -26.87 -12.77
N VAL A 842 12.28 -25.83 -13.42
CA VAL A 842 13.08 -24.86 -14.17
C VAL A 842 14.05 -24.11 -13.27
N LEU A 843 13.59 -23.67 -12.10
CA LEU A 843 14.44 -23.03 -11.09
C LEU A 843 15.53 -23.99 -10.58
N VAL A 844 15.17 -25.23 -10.23
CA VAL A 844 16.13 -26.27 -9.81
C VAL A 844 17.19 -26.48 -10.89
N ASN A 845 16.79 -26.66 -12.15
CA ASN A 845 17.73 -26.88 -13.25
C ASN A 845 18.67 -25.70 -13.46
N THR A 846 18.16 -24.47 -13.29
CA THR A 846 18.95 -23.24 -13.39
C THR A 846 19.95 -23.14 -12.23
N TYR A 847 19.51 -23.36 -10.99
CA TYR A 847 20.39 -23.34 -9.82
C TYR A 847 21.46 -24.43 -9.87
N LYS A 848 21.10 -25.65 -10.31
CA LYS A 848 22.06 -26.74 -10.48
C LYS A 848 23.11 -26.39 -11.51
N GLU A 849 22.74 -25.76 -12.62
CA GLU A 849 23.72 -25.29 -13.62
C GLU A 849 24.70 -24.29 -13.03
N VAL A 850 24.24 -23.29 -12.27
CA VAL A 850 25.15 -22.31 -11.64
C VAL A 850 26.01 -22.99 -10.55
N ILE A 851 25.41 -23.74 -9.64
CA ILE A 851 26.14 -24.37 -8.52
C ILE A 851 27.16 -25.38 -9.03
N GLN A 852 26.80 -26.23 -10.00
CA GLN A 852 27.72 -27.22 -10.56
C GLN A 852 28.69 -26.60 -11.58
N GLY A 853 28.32 -25.53 -12.27
CA GLY A 853 29.21 -24.80 -13.19
C GLY A 853 30.33 -24.05 -12.47
N TYR A 854 30.11 -23.65 -11.21
CA TYR A 854 31.11 -22.98 -10.37
C TYR A 854 31.58 -23.79 -9.16
N GLY A 855 31.09 -25.03 -8.97
CA GLY A 855 31.42 -25.86 -7.82
C GLY A 855 31.11 -25.21 -6.47
N LEU A 856 29.97 -24.53 -6.34
CA LEU A 856 29.63 -23.75 -5.15
C LEU A 856 29.24 -24.64 -3.97
N THR A 857 29.83 -24.36 -2.80
CA THR A 857 29.40 -24.93 -1.51
C THR A 857 28.40 -24.01 -0.78
N ARG A 858 28.29 -22.75 -1.23
CA ARG A 858 27.39 -21.73 -0.70
C ARG A 858 26.79 -20.90 -1.83
N LEU A 859 25.50 -20.58 -1.72
CA LEU A 859 24.76 -19.72 -2.64
C LEU A 859 24.12 -18.58 -1.87
N ASP A 860 24.22 -17.36 -2.39
CA ASP A 860 23.56 -16.17 -1.84
C ASP A 860 22.41 -15.72 -2.74
N LEU A 861 21.27 -15.43 -2.13
CA LEU A 861 20.09 -14.89 -2.80
C LEU A 861 19.91 -13.47 -2.31
N ASP A 862 20.20 -12.50 -3.17
CA ASP A 862 20.05 -11.08 -2.88
C ASP A 862 18.64 -10.62 -3.25
N ILE A 863 17.76 -10.64 -2.25
CA ILE A 863 16.31 -10.53 -2.41
C ILE A 863 15.89 -9.11 -2.07
N GLU A 864 15.88 -8.26 -3.08
CA GLU A 864 15.49 -6.85 -2.99
C GLU A 864 14.57 -6.42 -4.14
N GLY A 865 13.98 -5.22 -4.04
CA GLY A 865 13.03 -4.72 -5.03
C GLY A 865 11.85 -5.67 -5.27
N GLY A 866 11.57 -5.96 -6.54
CA GLY A 866 10.48 -6.85 -6.99
C GLY A 866 10.68 -8.33 -6.65
N ALA A 867 11.90 -8.73 -6.29
CA ALA A 867 12.24 -10.11 -5.93
C ALA A 867 11.68 -10.54 -4.57
N GLN A 868 11.17 -9.60 -3.77
CA GLN A 868 10.69 -9.84 -2.39
C GLN A 868 9.25 -10.37 -2.32
N ASP A 869 8.57 -10.58 -3.45
CA ASP A 869 7.21 -11.13 -3.47
C ASP A 869 7.15 -12.50 -2.78
N LYS A 870 6.26 -12.64 -1.79
CA LYS A 870 6.14 -13.87 -0.98
C LYS A 870 5.76 -15.08 -1.82
N ALA A 871 4.83 -14.95 -2.75
CA ALA A 871 4.34 -16.08 -3.54
C ALA A 871 5.43 -16.61 -4.49
N LYS A 872 6.19 -15.69 -5.11
CA LYS A 872 7.37 -16.07 -5.91
C LYS A 872 8.45 -16.72 -5.06
N ASN A 873 8.69 -16.20 -3.86
CA ASN A 873 9.66 -16.80 -2.93
C ASN A 873 9.23 -18.16 -2.38
N ILE A 874 7.93 -18.51 -2.33
CA ILE A 874 7.51 -19.88 -2.00
C ILE A 874 7.93 -20.86 -3.09
N ALA A 875 7.71 -20.52 -4.37
CA ALA A 875 8.18 -21.35 -5.48
C ALA A 875 9.71 -21.45 -5.49
N ASN A 876 10.38 -20.33 -5.22
CA ASN A 876 11.83 -20.31 -5.12
C ASN A 876 12.35 -21.16 -3.96
N ALA A 877 11.77 -21.02 -2.76
CA ALA A 877 12.16 -21.79 -1.58
C ALA A 877 12.02 -23.30 -1.80
N LYS A 878 10.99 -23.75 -2.54
CA LYS A 878 10.86 -25.16 -2.95
C LYS A 878 12.00 -25.62 -3.84
N ALA A 879 12.40 -24.78 -4.81
CA ALA A 879 13.51 -25.09 -5.69
C ALA A 879 14.84 -25.12 -4.93
N ILE A 880 15.09 -24.12 -4.10
CA ILE A 880 16.26 -24.01 -3.23
C ILE A 880 16.33 -25.19 -2.27
N LYS A 881 15.20 -25.62 -1.68
CA LYS A 881 15.17 -26.79 -0.80
C LYS A 881 15.60 -28.06 -1.54
N LYS A 882 15.04 -28.32 -2.73
CA LYS A 882 15.44 -29.47 -3.56
C LYS A 882 16.94 -29.44 -3.88
N VAL A 883 17.45 -28.27 -4.29
CA VAL A 883 18.87 -28.08 -4.61
C VAL A 883 19.74 -28.28 -3.37
N GLN A 884 19.34 -27.74 -2.22
CA GLN A 884 20.03 -27.91 -0.95
C GLN A 884 20.08 -29.39 -0.52
N ASP A 885 19.00 -30.14 -0.67
CA ASP A 885 18.94 -31.57 -0.34
C ASP A 885 19.77 -32.43 -1.30
N GLU A 886 19.80 -32.08 -2.59
CA GLU A 886 20.55 -32.82 -3.61
C GLU A 886 22.06 -32.54 -3.57
N LEU A 887 22.46 -31.28 -3.35
CA LEU A 887 23.84 -30.83 -3.51
C LEU A 887 24.53 -30.47 -2.20
N GLY A 888 23.80 -30.32 -1.09
CA GLY A 888 24.35 -29.93 0.20
C GLY A 888 24.84 -28.47 0.27
N THR A 889 24.31 -27.59 -0.57
CA THR A 889 24.74 -26.18 -0.67
C THR A 889 24.20 -25.34 0.50
N ASP A 890 25.07 -24.61 1.20
CA ASP A 890 24.71 -23.61 2.22
C ASP A 890 23.92 -22.46 1.56
N ILE A 891 22.79 -22.06 2.14
CA ILE A 891 21.93 -20.99 1.58
C ILE A 891 22.03 -19.72 2.42
N VAL A 892 22.36 -18.60 1.78
CA VAL A 892 22.36 -17.26 2.37
C VAL A 892 21.23 -16.43 1.76
N LEU A 893 20.49 -15.72 2.60
CA LEU A 893 19.50 -14.74 2.17
C LEU A 893 20.03 -13.35 2.49
N THR A 894 20.35 -12.55 1.47
CA THR A 894 20.69 -11.14 1.62
C THR A 894 19.43 -10.29 1.51
N LEU A 895 19.11 -9.54 2.57
CA LEU A 895 17.81 -8.88 2.77
C LEU A 895 17.95 -7.42 3.21
N PRO A 896 17.10 -6.50 2.69
CA PRO A 896 17.02 -5.14 3.20
C PRO A 896 16.60 -5.12 4.68
N VAL A 897 17.13 -4.18 5.45
CA VAL A 897 16.82 -4.07 6.88
C VAL A 897 16.67 -2.63 7.29
N LEU A 898 15.85 -2.37 8.30
CA LEU A 898 15.84 -1.11 9.01
C LEU A 898 16.63 -1.23 10.32
N PRO A 899 17.01 -0.11 10.97
CA PRO A 899 17.56 -0.17 12.33
C PRO A 899 16.65 -0.90 13.34
N SER A 900 15.35 -0.99 13.07
CA SER A 900 14.37 -1.76 13.86
C SER A 900 14.29 -3.26 13.52
N GLY A 901 15.11 -3.77 12.59
CA GLY A 901 15.10 -5.15 12.12
C GLY A 901 14.50 -5.30 10.71
N LEU A 902 14.24 -6.55 10.33
CA LEU A 902 13.57 -6.90 9.08
C LEU A 902 12.13 -6.36 9.08
N THR A 903 11.69 -5.77 7.97
CA THR A 903 10.29 -5.37 7.81
C THR A 903 9.43 -6.60 7.49
N GLN A 904 8.10 -6.44 7.49
CA GLN A 904 7.21 -7.56 7.19
C GLN A 904 7.50 -8.21 5.82
N THR A 905 7.88 -7.41 4.82
CA THR A 905 8.25 -7.90 3.49
C THR A 905 9.43 -8.88 3.56
N GLN A 906 10.50 -8.56 4.30
CA GLN A 906 11.64 -9.48 4.42
C GLN A 906 11.34 -10.65 5.36
N LEU A 907 10.51 -10.44 6.38
CA LEU A 907 10.04 -11.51 7.24
C LEU A 907 9.17 -12.53 6.49
N ASP A 908 8.38 -12.10 5.50
CA ASP A 908 7.61 -12.99 4.62
C ASP A 908 8.51 -13.86 3.74
N VAL A 909 9.65 -13.33 3.29
CA VAL A 909 10.68 -14.11 2.60
C VAL A 909 11.27 -15.15 3.56
N VAL A 910 11.71 -14.75 4.76
CA VAL A 910 12.23 -15.70 5.77
C VAL A 910 11.20 -16.78 6.10
N GLU A 911 9.92 -16.41 6.25
CA GLU A 911 8.83 -17.36 6.47
C GLU A 911 8.68 -18.36 5.32
N ALA A 912 8.72 -17.91 4.06
CA ALA A 912 8.59 -18.79 2.90
C ALA A 912 9.69 -19.87 2.91
N TYR A 913 10.94 -19.49 3.16
CA TYR A 913 12.07 -20.43 3.18
C TYR A 913 12.01 -21.38 4.38
N LEU A 914 11.70 -20.88 5.57
CA LEU A 914 11.56 -21.74 6.76
C LEU A 914 10.39 -22.71 6.64
N THR A 915 9.27 -22.29 6.03
CA THR A 915 8.07 -23.12 5.86
C THR A 915 8.32 -24.26 4.88
N GLU A 916 9.07 -24.00 3.80
CA GLU A 916 9.47 -25.03 2.83
C GLU A 916 10.67 -25.87 3.32
N GLY A 917 11.14 -25.64 4.55
CA GLY A 917 12.15 -26.46 5.20
C GLY A 917 13.58 -26.20 4.72
N VAL A 918 13.86 -25.04 4.12
CA VAL A 918 15.23 -24.63 3.79
C VAL A 918 16.01 -24.34 5.08
N ASP A 919 17.18 -24.97 5.24
CA ASP A 919 18.11 -24.58 6.29
C ASP A 919 18.86 -23.32 5.84
N ILE A 920 18.37 -22.17 6.28
CA ILE A 920 19.00 -20.88 5.99
C ILE A 920 20.28 -20.80 6.81
N LYS A 921 21.44 -20.81 6.15
CA LYS A 921 22.75 -20.72 6.80
C LYS A 921 22.96 -19.36 7.45
N VAL A 922 22.71 -18.30 6.70
CA VAL A 922 22.86 -16.90 7.15
C VAL A 922 21.73 -16.07 6.56
N VAL A 923 21.10 -15.25 7.40
CA VAL A 923 20.28 -14.11 7.01
C VAL A 923 21.20 -12.87 7.05
N ASN A 924 21.73 -12.52 5.88
CA ASN A 924 22.65 -11.41 5.72
C ASN A 924 21.85 -10.12 5.56
N ILE A 925 21.85 -9.27 6.57
CA ILE A 925 21.09 -8.02 6.55
C ILE A 925 21.93 -6.88 5.96
N MET A 926 21.33 -6.15 5.03
CA MET A 926 21.93 -4.99 4.38
C MET A 926 21.85 -3.77 5.29
N THR A 927 22.83 -3.62 6.18
CA THR A 927 22.92 -2.51 7.15
C THR A 927 23.38 -1.21 6.48
N MET A 928 22.66 -0.80 5.44
CA MET A 928 22.96 0.32 4.56
C MET A 928 21.67 1.02 4.11
N CYS A 929 21.82 2.19 3.50
CA CYS A 929 20.74 2.91 2.82
C CYS A 929 19.45 3.16 3.63
N TYR A 930 19.56 3.35 4.96
CA TYR A 930 18.40 3.48 5.85
C TYR A 930 17.45 4.66 5.56
N GLY A 931 17.86 5.65 4.77
CA GLY A 931 17.09 6.88 4.52
C GLY A 931 17.18 7.89 5.66
N SER A 932 16.74 9.13 5.43
CA SER A 932 16.97 10.28 6.34
C SER A 932 16.08 10.35 7.58
N GLY A 933 15.16 9.39 7.78
CA GLY A 933 14.14 9.44 8.85
C GLY A 933 14.07 8.22 9.78
N THR A 934 15.00 7.27 9.69
CA THR A 934 14.88 5.95 10.37
C THR A 934 15.82 5.77 11.57
N LEU A 935 16.76 6.69 11.75
CA LEU A 935 17.68 6.73 12.88
C LEU A 935 17.05 7.45 14.08
N LEU A 936 17.35 6.96 15.29
CA LEU A 936 16.97 7.63 16.53
C LEU A 936 17.80 8.90 16.76
N PRO A 937 17.31 9.88 17.54
CA PRO A 937 18.09 11.06 17.90
C PRO A 937 19.46 10.67 18.51
N GLY A 938 20.55 11.17 17.93
CA GLY A 938 21.92 10.86 18.35
C GLY A 938 22.50 9.55 17.78
N GLU A 939 21.72 8.81 17.00
CA GLU A 939 22.17 7.60 16.32
C GLU A 939 22.83 7.94 14.97
N ASN A 940 23.88 7.21 14.60
CA ASN A 940 24.49 7.23 13.27
C ASN A 940 24.31 5.88 12.56
N TYR A 941 24.74 5.77 11.30
CA TYR A 941 24.56 4.53 10.53
C TYR A 941 25.30 3.34 11.17
N GLY A 942 26.44 3.54 11.85
CA GLY A 942 27.13 2.48 12.58
C GLY A 942 26.34 1.95 13.77
N THR A 943 25.84 2.84 14.64
CA THR A 943 25.00 2.44 15.78
C THR A 943 23.64 1.90 15.34
N GLY A 944 23.07 2.43 14.26
CA GLY A 944 21.86 1.91 13.62
C GLY A 944 22.05 0.50 13.06
N SER A 945 23.23 0.20 12.53
CA SER A 945 23.60 -1.15 12.07
C SER A 945 23.68 -2.15 13.22
N VAL A 946 24.28 -1.75 14.36
CA VAL A 946 24.30 -2.56 15.58
C VAL A 946 22.87 -2.85 16.07
N ARG A 947 21.99 -1.84 16.06
CA ARG A 947 20.58 -2.02 16.45
C ARG A 947 19.79 -2.89 15.48
N ALA A 948 20.06 -2.80 14.17
CA ALA A 948 19.46 -3.66 13.16
C ALA A 948 19.79 -5.14 13.41
N ILE A 949 21.05 -5.43 13.74
CA ILE A 949 21.53 -6.77 14.09
C ILE A 949 20.78 -7.33 15.31
N ASP A 950 20.71 -6.56 16.40
CA ASP A 950 20.07 -7.00 17.64
C ASP A 950 18.56 -7.19 17.49
N SER A 951 17.92 -6.33 16.70
CA SER A 951 16.50 -6.42 16.40
C SER A 951 16.19 -7.66 15.55
N THR A 952 16.99 -7.89 14.51
CA THR A 952 16.88 -9.06 13.63
C THR A 952 17.09 -10.35 14.43
N LYS A 953 18.04 -10.40 15.37
CA LYS A 953 18.25 -11.55 16.26
C LYS A 953 16.97 -11.96 16.97
N ASN A 954 16.25 -10.99 17.54
CA ASN A 954 14.99 -11.28 18.23
C ASN A 954 13.89 -11.77 17.28
N GLN A 955 13.84 -11.23 16.05
CA GLN A 955 12.90 -11.67 15.03
C GLN A 955 13.18 -13.10 14.56
N LEU A 956 14.45 -13.46 14.30
CA LEU A 956 14.83 -14.80 13.87
C LEU A 956 14.47 -15.86 14.93
N LYS A 957 14.70 -15.59 16.21
CA LYS A 957 14.26 -16.51 17.30
C LYS A 957 12.77 -16.81 17.22
N ASN A 958 11.96 -15.79 16.98
CA ASN A 958 10.51 -15.92 16.87
C ASN A 958 10.13 -16.72 15.60
N TYR A 959 10.72 -16.38 14.45
CA TYR A 959 10.36 -16.98 13.17
C TYR A 959 10.80 -18.45 13.06
N TYR A 960 12.01 -18.78 13.51
CA TYR A 960 12.46 -20.18 13.57
C TYR A 960 11.57 -21.02 14.48
N LYS A 961 11.15 -20.48 15.63
CA LYS A 961 10.23 -21.18 16.52
C LYS A 961 8.88 -21.42 15.86
N ARG A 962 8.35 -20.42 15.15
CA ARG A 962 7.02 -20.50 14.53
C ARG A 962 6.99 -21.43 13.32
N PHE A 963 7.95 -21.28 12.41
CA PHE A 963 7.88 -21.85 11.07
C PHE A 963 8.78 -23.09 10.90
N ALA A 964 9.99 -23.08 11.47
CA ALA A 964 10.88 -24.25 11.46
C ALA A 964 10.70 -25.16 12.68
N LYS A 965 9.91 -24.75 13.68
CA LYS A 965 9.75 -25.44 14.98
C LYS A 965 11.08 -25.62 15.73
N VAL A 966 12.01 -24.69 15.53
CA VAL A 966 13.32 -24.68 16.19
C VAL A 966 13.39 -23.47 17.13
N GLU A 967 13.62 -23.72 18.42
CA GLU A 967 13.95 -22.64 19.35
C GLU A 967 15.44 -22.34 19.30
N LEU A 968 15.79 -21.09 19.01
CA LEU A 968 17.18 -20.64 19.00
C LEU A 968 17.54 -19.95 20.31
N THR A 969 18.73 -20.22 20.85
CA THR A 969 19.37 -19.36 21.85
C THR A 969 19.80 -18.02 21.23
N ASP A 970 20.19 -17.05 22.05
CA ASP A 970 20.72 -15.78 21.54
C ASP A 970 21.99 -15.99 20.70
N GLU A 971 22.92 -16.84 21.17
CA GLU A 971 24.13 -17.19 20.43
C GLU A 971 23.80 -17.89 19.09
N GLN A 972 22.85 -18.83 19.08
CA GLN A 972 22.41 -19.49 17.84
C GLN A 972 21.72 -18.53 16.87
N ALA A 973 20.95 -17.58 17.38
CA ALA A 973 20.27 -16.59 16.55
C ALA A 973 21.24 -15.53 15.98
N TYR A 974 22.23 -15.08 16.76
CA TYR A 974 23.33 -14.26 16.22
C TYR A 974 24.16 -15.06 15.21
N GLY A 975 24.41 -16.35 15.47
CA GLY A 975 25.06 -17.28 14.54
C GLY A 975 24.25 -17.61 13.27
N LYS A 976 23.07 -17.03 13.09
CA LYS A 976 22.30 -17.06 11.83
C LYS A 976 22.30 -15.70 11.12
N ILE A 977 22.99 -14.68 11.63
CA ILE A 977 22.99 -13.32 11.06
C ILE A 977 24.29 -13.06 10.29
N GLY A 978 24.18 -12.28 9.21
CA GLY A 978 25.29 -11.58 8.57
C GLY A 978 24.99 -10.08 8.52
N ALA A 979 26.02 -9.23 8.47
CA ALA A 979 25.83 -7.79 8.34
C ALA A 979 26.68 -7.22 7.21
N THR A 980 26.03 -6.51 6.29
CA THR A 980 26.65 -5.90 5.11
C THR A 980 26.29 -4.41 5.04
N PRO A 981 27.15 -3.48 5.51
CA PRO A 981 27.02 -2.06 5.20
C PRO A 981 27.56 -1.73 3.80
N SER A 982 27.18 -0.57 3.27
CA SER A 982 27.85 0.03 2.11
C SER A 982 28.88 1.03 2.61
N ILE A 983 30.15 0.81 2.28
CA ILE A 983 31.27 1.63 2.74
C ILE A 983 31.50 2.83 1.82
N GLY A 984 32.00 3.92 2.40
CA GLY A 984 32.23 5.16 1.68
C GLY A 984 30.93 5.84 1.25
N PHE A 985 30.96 6.52 0.12
CA PHE A 985 29.84 7.29 -0.42
C PHE A 985 28.99 6.43 -1.34
N GLU A 986 27.74 6.22 -0.94
CA GLU A 986 26.76 5.48 -1.73
C GLU A 986 25.96 6.40 -2.67
N GLY A 987 25.66 7.62 -2.22
CA GLY A 987 24.87 8.60 -2.97
C GLY A 987 24.46 9.77 -2.09
N SER A 988 23.95 10.85 -2.69
CA SER A 988 23.61 12.10 -1.99
C SER A 988 22.51 11.93 -0.93
N ALA A 989 21.72 10.86 -1.02
CA ALA A 989 20.68 10.52 -0.06
C ALA A 989 21.22 9.87 1.24
N HIS A 990 22.49 9.50 1.28
CA HIS A 990 23.11 8.76 2.39
C HIS A 990 24.38 9.46 2.89
N PRO A 991 24.67 9.41 4.20
CA PRO A 991 25.95 9.87 4.70
C PRO A 991 27.08 8.96 4.19
N ILE A 992 28.29 9.52 4.13
CA ILE A 992 29.50 8.73 3.88
C ILE A 992 29.69 7.75 5.04
N PHE A 993 29.68 6.46 4.75
CA PHE A 993 29.86 5.43 5.76
C PHE A 993 31.34 5.31 6.13
N THR A 994 31.66 5.49 7.41
CA THR A 994 33.05 5.68 7.85
C THR A 994 33.68 4.42 8.45
N THR A 995 35.00 4.48 8.61
CA THR A 995 35.80 3.45 9.30
C THR A 995 35.40 3.28 10.77
N GLU A 996 35.01 4.36 11.45
CA GLU A 996 34.55 4.31 12.85
C GLU A 996 33.25 3.50 12.96
N TRP A 997 32.31 3.70 12.03
CA TRP A 997 31.05 2.96 12.01
C TRP A 997 31.25 1.49 11.66
N SER A 998 32.18 1.21 10.75
CA SER A 998 32.59 -0.15 10.40
C SER A 998 33.15 -0.89 11.61
N LYS A 999 33.97 -0.20 12.43
CA LYS A 999 34.50 -0.75 13.67
C LYS A 999 33.40 -1.13 14.67
N LEU A 1000 32.34 -0.32 14.79
CA LEU A 1000 31.21 -0.65 15.67
C LEU A 1000 30.53 -1.97 15.27
N ILE A 1001 30.31 -2.19 13.97
CA ILE A 1001 29.71 -3.42 13.46
C ILE A 1001 30.62 -4.62 13.74
N VAL A 1002 31.91 -4.50 13.42
CA VAL A 1002 32.89 -5.59 13.59
C VAL A 1002 33.07 -5.94 15.07
N ASP A 1003 33.22 -4.95 15.95
CA ASP A 1003 33.37 -5.18 17.38
C ASP A 1003 32.10 -5.87 17.95
N HIS A 1004 30.91 -5.46 17.50
CA HIS A 1004 29.65 -6.10 17.89
C HIS A 1004 29.51 -7.52 17.33
N ALA A 1005 29.97 -7.76 16.10
CA ALA A 1005 29.95 -9.07 15.47
C ALA A 1005 30.87 -10.07 16.17
N ILE A 1006 32.08 -9.64 16.54
CA ILE A 1006 33.02 -10.44 17.34
C ILE A 1006 32.40 -10.76 18.70
N LYS A 1007 31.92 -9.72 19.41
CA LYS A 1007 31.34 -9.87 20.76
C LYS A 1007 30.19 -10.87 20.81
N ASN A 1008 29.30 -10.83 19.82
CA ASN A 1008 28.08 -11.66 19.80
C ASN A 1008 28.21 -12.92 18.94
N LYS A 1009 29.40 -13.22 18.43
CA LYS A 1009 29.68 -14.39 17.59
C LYS A 1009 28.73 -14.52 16.39
N ILE A 1010 28.52 -13.42 15.69
CA ILE A 1010 27.73 -13.40 14.44
C ILE A 1010 28.39 -14.34 13.41
N ALA A 1011 27.64 -14.88 12.46
CA ALA A 1011 28.20 -15.82 11.47
C ALA A 1011 29.00 -15.13 10.35
N MET A 1012 28.62 -13.91 9.98
CA MET A 1012 29.19 -13.26 8.82
C MET A 1012 29.31 -11.74 8.98
N THR A 1013 30.43 -11.18 8.55
CA THR A 1013 30.55 -9.76 8.23
C THR A 1013 30.88 -9.60 6.76
N SER A 1014 30.39 -8.56 6.14
CA SER A 1014 30.68 -8.23 4.75
C SER A 1014 30.59 -6.71 4.56
N PHE A 1015 30.76 -6.22 3.34
CA PHE A 1015 30.44 -4.84 2.96
C PHE A 1015 30.35 -4.70 1.44
N TRP A 1016 29.60 -3.70 0.97
CA TRP A 1016 29.60 -3.22 -0.41
C TRP A 1016 30.52 -1.98 -0.54
N SER A 1017 31.66 -2.04 -1.24
CA SER A 1017 32.23 -3.20 -1.92
C SER A 1017 33.75 -3.21 -1.84
N MET A 1018 34.33 -4.40 -2.06
CA MET A 1018 35.77 -4.60 -2.22
C MET A 1018 36.32 -3.83 -3.43
N ASN A 1019 35.52 -3.56 -4.48
CA ASN A 1019 35.96 -2.73 -5.61
C ASN A 1019 36.36 -1.32 -5.13
N ARG A 1020 35.58 -0.74 -4.22
CA ARG A 1020 35.86 0.57 -3.61
C ARG A 1020 37.08 0.51 -2.71
N ASP A 1021 37.10 -0.44 -1.78
CA ASP A 1021 38.15 -0.52 -0.76
C ASP A 1021 39.51 -0.92 -1.35
N ALA A 1022 39.55 -1.78 -2.37
CA ALA A 1022 40.76 -2.09 -3.12
C ALA A 1022 41.18 -0.95 -4.09
N MET A 1023 40.42 0.15 -4.15
CA MET A 1023 40.59 1.28 -5.06
C MET A 1023 40.69 0.81 -6.52
N LEU A 1024 39.81 -0.11 -6.93
CA LEU A 1024 39.60 -0.48 -8.33
C LEU A 1024 38.67 0.52 -9.01
N GLU A 1025 37.83 1.17 -8.22
CA GLU A 1025 37.02 2.34 -8.56
C GLU A 1025 37.25 3.46 -7.54
N SER A 1026 36.99 4.70 -7.93
CA SER A 1026 37.05 5.85 -7.03
C SER A 1026 35.76 5.95 -6.23
N ASN A 1027 35.86 6.10 -4.91
CA ASN A 1027 34.71 6.33 -4.05
C ASN A 1027 35.03 7.37 -2.97
N SER A 1028 34.17 8.39 -2.85
CA SER A 1028 34.34 9.42 -1.82
C SER A 1028 34.20 8.81 -0.42
N GLY A 1029 35.17 9.00 0.46
CA GLY A 1029 35.14 8.42 1.80
C GLY A 1029 35.95 7.14 1.97
N VAL A 1030 36.38 6.51 0.87
CA VAL A 1030 37.48 5.54 0.90
C VAL A 1030 38.78 6.28 0.59
N LYS A 1031 39.62 6.51 1.60
CA LYS A 1031 40.81 7.37 1.49
C LYS A 1031 42.07 6.60 1.14
N SER A 1032 42.13 5.32 1.49
CA SER A 1032 43.30 4.48 1.26
C SER A 1032 42.91 3.05 0.98
N GLN A 1033 43.79 2.35 0.26
CA GLN A 1033 43.56 0.98 -0.15
C GLN A 1033 43.45 0.06 1.07
N TYR A 1034 42.37 -0.72 1.12
CA TYR A 1034 42.05 -1.71 2.17
C TYR A 1034 41.76 -1.16 3.55
N GLU A 1035 41.42 0.12 3.69
CA GLU A 1035 41.20 0.72 5.01
C GLU A 1035 40.01 0.11 5.75
N PHE A 1036 38.92 -0.23 5.04
CA PHE A 1036 37.78 -0.92 5.63
C PHE A 1036 38.08 -2.40 5.83
N THR A 1037 38.74 -3.05 4.87
CA THR A 1037 39.15 -4.45 4.96
C THR A 1037 40.04 -4.69 6.17
N ASN A 1038 40.94 -3.78 6.51
CA ASN A 1038 41.79 -3.88 7.69
C ASN A 1038 41.01 -3.86 9.01
N ILE A 1039 39.78 -3.35 9.01
CA ILE A 1039 38.85 -3.40 10.15
C ILE A 1039 38.10 -4.73 10.13
N PHE A 1040 37.45 -5.04 9.00
CA PHE A 1040 36.62 -6.23 8.86
C PHE A 1040 37.37 -7.56 8.95
N LYS A 1041 38.63 -7.63 8.51
CA LYS A 1041 39.44 -8.86 8.57
C LYS A 1041 39.83 -9.28 9.99
N LYS A 1042 39.57 -8.44 11.00
CA LYS A 1042 39.71 -8.81 12.43
C LYS A 1042 38.65 -9.81 12.88
N PHE A 1043 37.56 -9.93 12.12
CA PHE A 1043 36.50 -10.90 12.38
C PHE A 1043 36.87 -12.27 11.76
N GLY A 1044 36.88 -13.32 12.58
CA GLY A 1044 37.12 -14.70 12.13
C GLY A 1044 38.59 -15.13 12.00
N SER A 1045 39.56 -14.38 12.57
CA SER A 1045 40.97 -14.81 12.69
C SER A 1045 41.18 -15.75 13.90
N GLU A 1046 41.97 -16.83 13.74
CA GLU A 1046 42.26 -17.90 14.73
C GLU A 1046 42.98 -17.46 16.05
N ASP A 1047 42.88 -16.19 16.46
CA ASP A 1047 43.21 -15.75 17.82
C ASP A 1047 41.99 -15.94 18.75
N ASP A 1048 41.28 -17.06 18.59
CA ASP A 1048 40.09 -17.48 19.31
C ASP A 1048 40.40 -18.33 20.56
N GLY A 1049 41.53 -18.06 21.24
CA GLY A 1049 41.97 -18.88 22.36
C GLY A 1049 42.94 -18.26 23.37
N GLU A 1050 42.58 -17.15 24.01
CA GLU A 1050 42.82 -16.88 25.45
C GLU A 1050 42.23 -15.49 25.75
N VAL A 1051 41.32 -15.40 26.73
CA VAL A 1051 41.04 -14.10 27.34
C VAL A 1051 42.31 -13.77 28.11
N ASP A 1052 43.24 -13.06 27.49
CA ASP A 1052 44.15 -12.23 28.28
C ASP A 1052 43.23 -11.42 29.21
N PRO A 1053 43.45 -11.45 30.54
CA PRO A 1053 42.62 -10.68 31.46
C PRO A 1053 42.54 -9.27 30.89
N PRO A 1054 41.32 -8.68 30.83
CA PRO A 1054 41.06 -7.53 29.97
C PRO A 1054 42.21 -6.57 30.11
N THR A 1055 43.00 -6.39 29.04
CA THR A 1055 44.10 -5.44 29.08
C THR A 1055 43.47 -4.13 29.48
N ASN A 1056 43.77 -3.69 30.71
CA ASN A 1056 43.20 -2.48 31.29
C ASN A 1056 43.32 -1.39 30.23
N THR A 1057 42.21 -0.75 29.90
CA THR A 1057 42.21 0.28 28.86
C THR A 1057 42.54 1.62 29.50
N ALA A 1058 43.20 2.52 28.77
CA ALA A 1058 43.41 3.85 29.30
C ALA A 1058 42.08 4.61 29.34
N PRO A 1059 41.81 5.43 30.36
CA PRO A 1059 40.56 6.16 30.49
C PRO A 1059 40.27 7.07 29.29
N THR A 1060 39.01 7.41 29.05
CA THR A 1060 38.64 8.35 27.98
C THR A 1060 38.12 9.67 28.57
N ILE A 1061 38.74 10.80 28.19
CA ILE A 1061 38.30 12.15 28.59
C ILE A 1061 37.41 12.77 27.50
N THR A 1062 36.20 13.15 27.89
CA THR A 1062 35.16 13.77 27.05
C THR A 1062 34.76 15.15 27.62
N GLY A 1063 34.18 16.01 26.79
CA GLY A 1063 33.81 17.39 27.19
C GLY A 1063 34.97 18.40 27.21
N VAL A 1064 36.15 18.04 26.68
CA VAL A 1064 37.31 18.93 26.55
C VAL A 1064 37.43 19.39 25.09
N GLU A 1065 37.05 20.64 24.85
CA GLU A 1065 37.03 21.30 23.53
C GLU A 1065 37.64 22.69 23.61
N ASN A 1066 38.11 23.20 22.46
CA ASN A 1066 38.59 24.58 22.39
C ASN A 1066 37.43 25.55 22.60
N LYS A 1067 37.62 26.57 23.44
CA LYS A 1067 36.56 27.52 23.79
C LYS A 1067 37.03 28.95 23.67
N LYS A 1068 36.20 29.81 23.11
CA LYS A 1068 36.40 31.26 23.14
C LYS A 1068 35.55 31.83 24.27
N ILE A 1069 36.15 32.63 25.14
CA ILE A 1069 35.48 33.38 26.20
C ILE A 1069 35.89 34.85 26.09
N PHE A 1070 35.14 35.74 26.72
CA PHE A 1070 35.43 37.16 26.66
C PHE A 1070 36.08 37.67 27.95
N VAL A 1071 36.82 38.78 27.85
CA VAL A 1071 37.52 39.39 28.99
C VAL A 1071 36.55 39.60 30.16
N GLY A 1072 36.89 39.06 31.33
CA GLY A 1072 36.12 39.15 32.57
C GLY A 1072 35.04 38.07 32.75
N GLU A 1073 34.84 37.15 31.81
CA GLU A 1073 33.90 36.04 31.98
C GLU A 1073 34.41 35.00 32.98
N THR A 1074 33.48 34.38 33.72
CA THR A 1074 33.79 33.28 34.65
C THR A 1074 34.02 32.00 33.86
N PHE A 1075 35.18 31.38 34.06
CA PHE A 1075 35.56 30.14 33.40
C PHE A 1075 35.90 29.06 34.42
N ASP A 1076 35.11 27.98 34.41
CA ASP A 1076 35.36 26.78 35.18
C ASP A 1076 35.97 25.70 34.27
N PRO A 1077 37.23 25.30 34.49
CA PRO A 1077 37.90 24.31 33.66
C PRO A 1077 37.28 22.90 33.74
N MET A 1078 36.49 22.57 34.77
CA MET A 1078 35.89 21.24 34.91
C MET A 1078 34.43 21.17 34.43
N ASN A 1079 33.84 22.30 34.05
CA ASN A 1079 32.44 22.33 33.62
C ASN A 1079 32.23 21.53 32.33
N GLY A 1080 31.46 20.44 32.43
CA GLY A 1080 31.13 19.54 31.31
C GLY A 1080 32.17 18.45 31.03
N VAL A 1081 33.32 18.46 31.71
CA VAL A 1081 34.37 17.45 31.53
C VAL A 1081 33.99 16.16 32.24
N LYS A 1082 34.10 15.02 31.54
CA LYS A 1082 33.89 13.68 32.10
C LYS A 1082 35.01 12.74 31.71
N ALA A 1083 35.43 11.87 32.61
CA ALA A 1083 36.36 10.79 32.32
C ALA A 1083 35.73 9.46 32.69
N ASN A 1084 35.72 8.52 31.75
CA ASN A 1084 35.26 7.16 32.01
C ASN A 1084 36.28 6.18 31.53
N ASP A 1085 36.51 5.17 32.34
CA ASP A 1085 37.27 3.99 31.99
C ASP A 1085 36.36 2.78 31.89
N LYS A 1086 36.71 1.84 31.02
CA LYS A 1086 35.88 0.66 30.76
C LYS A 1086 35.93 -0.34 31.91
N GLU A 1087 37.06 -0.42 32.62
CA GLU A 1087 37.29 -1.34 33.72
C GLU A 1087 37.06 -0.67 35.10
N ASP A 1088 37.40 0.62 35.25
CA ASP A 1088 37.27 1.39 36.50
C ASP A 1088 36.03 2.28 36.61
N GLY A 1089 35.23 2.41 35.55
CA GLY A 1089 34.02 3.22 35.53
C GLY A 1089 34.27 4.74 35.52
N ASP A 1090 33.43 5.51 36.22
CA ASP A 1090 33.51 6.98 36.18
C ASP A 1090 34.70 7.51 37.01
N LEU A 1091 35.71 8.00 36.29
CA LEU A 1091 36.93 8.59 36.84
C LEU A 1091 36.92 10.13 36.80
N THR A 1092 35.78 10.76 36.55
CA THR A 1092 35.66 12.23 36.40
C THR A 1092 36.23 12.98 37.61
N SER A 1093 36.03 12.46 38.82
CA SER A 1093 36.57 13.07 40.06
C SER A 1093 38.10 12.98 40.20
N LYS A 1094 38.76 12.11 39.42
CA LYS A 1094 40.21 11.91 39.42
C LYS A 1094 40.94 12.71 38.32
N VAL A 1095 40.22 13.45 37.49
CA VAL A 1095 40.81 14.28 36.43
C VAL A 1095 41.62 15.43 37.04
N LYS A 1096 42.89 15.53 36.65
CA LYS A 1096 43.82 16.61 37.00
C LYS A 1096 43.97 17.57 35.84
N VAL A 1097 43.69 18.85 36.06
CA VAL A 1097 43.88 19.92 35.08
C VAL A 1097 45.18 20.66 35.38
N THR A 1098 46.02 20.84 34.36
CA THR A 1098 47.24 21.62 34.42
C THR A 1098 47.21 22.74 33.38
N GLY A 1099 47.70 23.91 33.76
CA GLY A 1099 47.50 25.17 33.03
C GLY A 1099 46.50 26.08 33.74
N THR A 1100 46.61 27.38 33.49
CA THR A 1100 45.74 28.41 34.08
C THR A 1100 45.26 29.35 32.99
N VAL A 1101 43.98 29.72 33.04
CA VAL A 1101 43.40 30.73 32.14
C VAL A 1101 43.21 32.00 32.96
N ASP A 1102 43.88 33.09 32.55
CA ASP A 1102 43.56 34.41 33.09
C ASP A 1102 42.46 35.03 32.23
N THR A 1103 41.23 35.00 32.72
CA THR A 1103 40.07 35.50 31.98
C THR A 1103 40.05 37.02 31.86
N ASN A 1104 40.93 37.75 32.55
CA ASN A 1104 41.03 39.21 32.43
C ASN A 1104 42.04 39.68 31.37
N THR A 1105 42.81 38.76 30.81
CA THR A 1105 43.88 39.09 29.87
C THR A 1105 43.61 38.43 28.51
N ILE A 1106 43.49 39.23 27.45
CA ILE A 1106 43.28 38.72 26.08
C ILE A 1106 44.45 37.85 25.66
N GLY A 1107 44.16 36.65 25.16
CA GLY A 1107 45.20 35.69 24.80
C GLY A 1107 44.67 34.29 24.60
N THR A 1108 45.56 33.38 24.22
CA THR A 1108 45.26 31.95 24.13
C THR A 1108 45.95 31.21 25.26
N TYR A 1109 45.17 30.44 26.01
CA TYR A 1109 45.61 29.72 27.20
C TYR A 1109 45.42 28.24 26.97
N LYS A 1110 46.48 27.45 27.16
CA LYS A 1110 46.43 26.01 26.96
C LYS A 1110 46.15 25.30 28.28
N LEU A 1111 45.11 24.49 28.31
CA LEU A 1111 44.79 23.59 29.41
C LEU A 1111 45.05 22.15 29.00
N VAL A 1112 45.55 21.38 29.95
CA VAL A 1112 45.92 19.98 29.79
C VAL A 1112 45.24 19.17 30.87
N TYR A 1113 44.34 18.29 30.46
CA TYR A 1113 43.57 17.40 31.31
C TYR A 1113 44.22 16.04 31.29
N THR A 1114 44.48 15.49 32.47
CA THR A 1114 45.07 14.16 32.65
C THR A 1114 44.25 13.37 33.64
N VAL A 1115 44.07 12.09 33.40
CA VAL A 1115 43.43 11.18 34.36
C VAL A 1115 44.12 9.83 34.26
N GLU A 1116 44.35 9.21 35.41
CA GLU A 1116 45.04 7.93 35.54
C GLU A 1116 44.09 6.97 36.24
N ASP A 1117 44.00 5.76 35.71
CA ASP A 1117 43.18 4.69 36.25
C ASP A 1117 43.88 3.95 37.41
N SER A 1118 43.25 2.92 37.96
CA SER A 1118 43.75 2.20 39.13
C SER A 1118 44.97 1.30 38.84
N GLU A 1119 45.20 0.94 37.57
CA GLU A 1119 46.33 0.13 37.11
C GLU A 1119 47.45 0.99 36.48
N GLY A 1120 47.33 2.32 36.52
CA GLY A 1120 48.37 3.28 36.18
C GLY A 1120 48.42 3.74 34.71
N LEU A 1121 47.42 3.41 33.89
CA LEU A 1121 47.34 3.95 32.54
C LEU A 1121 46.67 5.33 32.57
N ASN A 1122 47.21 6.25 31.78
CA ASN A 1122 46.76 7.63 31.78
C ASN A 1122 46.26 8.08 30.41
N ALA A 1123 45.30 9.00 30.46
CA ALA A 1123 44.77 9.69 29.29
C ALA A 1123 45.01 11.19 29.42
N LYS A 1124 45.42 11.79 28.31
CA LYS A 1124 45.76 13.22 28.23
C LYS A 1124 44.99 13.87 27.10
N LYS A 1125 44.31 14.98 27.39
CA LYS A 1125 43.63 15.80 26.38
C LYS A 1125 43.95 17.28 26.59
N GLU A 1126 44.21 17.98 25.50
CA GLU A 1126 44.59 19.39 25.54
C GLU A 1126 43.53 20.23 24.84
N CYS A 1127 43.22 21.40 25.40
CA CYS A 1127 42.38 22.39 24.74
C CYS A 1127 42.98 23.79 24.88
N ILE A 1128 42.58 24.66 23.95
CA ILE A 1128 42.96 26.07 23.92
C ILE A 1128 41.72 26.90 24.28
N ILE A 1129 41.88 27.72 25.31
CA ILE A 1129 40.89 28.73 25.70
C ILE A 1129 41.37 30.08 25.19
N THR A 1130 40.61 30.67 24.28
CA THR A 1130 40.90 31.99 23.73
C THR A 1130 40.09 33.03 24.48
N VAL A 1131 40.75 33.86 25.28
CA VAL A 1131 40.15 35.05 25.87
C VAL A 1131 40.26 36.17 24.84
N ALA A 1132 39.12 36.70 24.39
CA ALA A 1132 39.06 37.75 23.38
C ALA A 1132 38.30 38.97 23.90
N GLU A 1133 38.50 40.12 23.26
CA GLU A 1133 37.68 41.30 23.50
C GLU A 1133 36.21 40.99 23.21
N LYS A 1134 35.32 41.41 24.11
CA LYS A 1134 33.88 41.22 23.96
C LYS A 1134 33.41 42.09 22.79
N PRO A 1135 32.85 41.53 21.71
CA PRO A 1135 32.26 42.36 20.66
C PRO A 1135 31.00 43.04 21.20
N GLU A 1136 30.86 44.35 20.96
CA GLU A 1136 29.60 45.05 21.19
C GLU A 1136 28.56 44.52 20.20
N ILE A 1137 27.62 43.72 20.70
CA ILE A 1137 26.45 43.29 19.94
C ILE A 1137 25.40 44.41 20.08
N PRO A 1138 24.94 45.04 18.98
CA PRO A 1138 23.90 46.04 19.08
C PRO A 1138 22.59 45.41 19.55
N GLU A 1139 21.89 46.10 20.46
CA GLU A 1139 20.61 45.64 21.02
C GLU A 1139 19.54 45.50 19.94
N ASP A 1140 18.63 44.54 20.17
CA ASP A 1140 17.46 44.30 19.33
C ASP A 1140 16.54 45.55 19.33
N THR A 1141 16.25 46.08 18.14
CA THR A 1141 15.45 47.31 17.97
C THR A 1141 14.08 47.04 17.35
N PHE A 1142 13.72 45.78 17.13
CA PHE A 1142 12.38 45.41 16.64
C PHE A 1142 11.35 45.42 17.78
N ASP A 1143 10.31 46.23 17.62
CA ASP A 1143 9.14 46.29 18.50
C ASP A 1143 7.92 45.83 17.71
N PRO A 1144 7.31 44.67 18.05
CA PRO A 1144 6.16 44.14 17.33
C PRO A 1144 4.91 45.03 17.43
N LYS A 1145 4.86 46.01 18.34
CA LYS A 1145 3.74 46.95 18.46
C LYS A 1145 3.93 48.20 17.61
N LYS A 1146 5.15 48.47 17.13
CA LYS A 1146 5.46 49.61 16.30
C LYS A 1146 5.09 49.35 14.84
N ILE A 1147 4.58 50.37 14.18
CA ILE A 1147 4.34 50.36 12.73
C ILE A 1147 5.67 50.72 12.04
N TYR A 1148 6.03 49.93 11.05
CA TYR A 1148 7.19 50.14 10.18
C TYR A 1148 6.71 50.36 8.75
N VAL A 1149 7.33 51.30 8.05
CA VAL A 1149 7.03 51.64 6.66
C VAL A 1149 8.21 51.28 5.76
N GLU A 1150 8.00 51.28 4.44
CA GLU A 1150 9.04 50.98 3.45
C GLU A 1150 10.31 51.80 3.74
N GLY A 1151 11.43 51.10 3.94
CA GLY A 1151 12.72 51.71 4.23
C GLY A 1151 13.19 51.59 5.68
N ASP A 1152 12.29 51.34 6.64
CA ASP A 1152 12.65 51.28 8.07
C ASP A 1152 13.55 50.09 8.38
N ILE A 1153 14.60 50.31 9.18
CA ILE A 1153 15.58 49.27 9.54
C ILE A 1153 15.45 48.92 11.03
N VAL A 1154 15.40 47.63 11.32
CA VAL A 1154 15.42 47.07 12.67
C VAL A 1154 16.54 46.05 12.81
N ILE A 1155 17.06 45.90 14.02
CA ILE A 1155 17.98 44.82 14.39
C ILE A 1155 17.13 43.80 15.13
N TYR A 1156 17.11 42.55 14.68
CA TYR A 1156 16.38 41.46 15.32
C TYR A 1156 17.30 40.24 15.46
N LYS A 1157 17.49 39.74 16.70
CA LYS A 1157 18.48 38.70 17.04
C LYS A 1157 19.92 39.01 16.55
N GLY A 1158 20.30 40.28 16.55
CA GLY A 1158 21.64 40.74 16.12
C GLY A 1158 21.78 40.97 14.60
N GLU A 1159 20.74 40.72 13.82
CA GLU A 1159 20.75 40.83 12.36
C GLU A 1159 19.89 42.02 11.88
N LYS A 1160 20.30 42.73 10.82
CA LYS A 1160 19.56 43.90 10.29
C LYS A 1160 18.50 43.48 9.26
N TYR A 1161 17.30 44.04 9.39
CA TYR A 1161 16.19 43.85 8.46
C TYR A 1161 15.61 45.19 8.05
N LYS A 1162 15.23 45.32 6.77
CA LYS A 1162 14.60 46.50 6.18
C LYS A 1162 13.15 46.20 5.81
N ALA A 1163 12.21 47.03 6.24
CA ALA A 1163 10.82 46.92 5.82
C ALA A 1163 10.71 47.26 4.32
N LYS A 1164 10.07 46.37 3.55
CA LYS A 1164 9.83 46.53 2.11
C LYS A 1164 8.55 47.32 1.83
N TRP A 1165 7.62 47.32 2.77
CA TRP A 1165 6.36 48.06 2.75
C TRP A 1165 5.79 48.14 4.18
N TRP A 1166 4.62 48.74 4.34
CA TRP A 1166 3.95 48.89 5.64
C TRP A 1166 3.78 47.54 6.36
N THR A 1167 4.20 47.46 7.63
CA THR A 1167 4.09 46.25 8.46
C THR A 1167 4.02 46.57 9.96
N GLN A 1168 3.28 45.77 10.72
CA GLN A 1168 3.14 45.82 12.18
C GLN A 1168 2.96 44.40 12.72
N GLY A 1169 3.65 44.03 13.80
CA GLY A 1169 3.52 42.72 14.46
C GLY A 1169 4.20 41.54 13.75
N GLY A 1170 4.64 41.70 12.51
CA GLY A 1170 5.37 40.68 11.77
C GLY A 1170 6.84 40.57 12.15
N VAL A 1171 7.27 39.43 12.70
CA VAL A 1171 8.68 39.20 13.07
C VAL A 1171 9.60 39.21 11.83
N PRO A 1172 10.73 39.94 11.82
CA PRO A 1172 11.50 40.20 10.60
C PRO A 1172 12.08 38.96 9.89
N GLU A 1173 12.37 37.88 10.62
CA GLU A 1173 12.98 36.67 10.05
C GLU A 1173 12.04 35.85 9.15
N ASN A 1174 10.72 35.91 9.36
CA ASN A 1174 9.73 35.03 8.72
C ASN A 1174 8.54 35.79 8.10
N ASN A 1175 8.71 37.07 7.83
CA ASN A 1175 7.64 37.90 7.29
C ASN A 1175 8.07 38.59 6.00
N MET A 1176 7.30 38.38 4.93
CA MET A 1176 7.60 38.86 3.59
C MET A 1176 7.67 40.39 3.45
N ALA A 1177 7.14 41.14 4.42
CA ALA A 1177 7.27 42.59 4.49
C ALA A 1177 8.67 43.04 4.93
N TRP A 1178 9.55 42.14 5.35
CA TRP A 1178 10.92 42.41 5.76
C TRP A 1178 11.92 41.77 4.80
N GLU A 1179 12.98 42.51 4.50
CA GLU A 1179 14.13 42.08 3.73
C GLU A 1179 15.36 42.07 4.63
N LYS A 1180 16.02 40.92 4.77
CA LYS A 1180 17.28 40.86 5.51
C LYS A 1180 18.34 41.70 4.79
N ILE A 1181 18.97 42.63 5.48
CA ILE A 1181 20.12 43.37 4.95
C ILE A 1181 21.34 42.47 5.10
N VAL A 1182 21.82 41.94 3.98
CA VAL A 1182 23.04 41.12 3.95
C VAL A 1182 24.22 42.03 3.64
N GLU A 1183 25.13 42.20 4.61
CA GLU A 1183 26.37 42.94 4.40
C GLU A 1183 27.33 42.11 3.55
N LYS A 1184 27.96 42.74 2.56
CA LYS A 1184 28.93 42.04 1.69
C LYS A 1184 30.21 41.76 2.47
N ASN A 1185 30.74 40.56 2.28
CA ASN A 1185 32.06 40.17 2.72
C ASN A 1185 33.12 41.11 2.10
N PRO A 1186 34.33 41.24 2.69
CA PRO A 1186 35.38 42.15 2.21
C PRO A 1186 35.83 41.92 0.76
N ASP A 1187 35.57 40.74 0.22
CA ASP A 1187 35.84 40.36 -1.17
C ASP A 1187 34.66 40.59 -2.13
N GLY A 1188 33.59 41.20 -1.64
CA GLY A 1188 32.37 41.51 -2.39
C GLY A 1188 31.33 40.39 -2.45
N SER A 1189 31.60 39.22 -1.87
CA SER A 1189 30.66 38.09 -1.80
C SER A 1189 29.61 38.26 -0.70
N VAL A 1190 28.55 37.45 -0.71
CA VAL A 1190 27.56 37.35 0.37
C VAL A 1190 27.41 35.89 0.81
N ASP A 1191 27.15 35.63 2.08
CA ASP A 1191 26.88 34.26 2.54
C ASP A 1191 25.53 33.77 2.00
N TYR A 1192 25.43 32.48 1.64
CA TYR A 1192 24.20 31.91 1.10
C TYR A 1192 23.08 31.95 2.13
N VAL A 1193 21.94 32.47 1.70
CA VAL A 1193 20.70 32.50 2.47
C VAL A 1193 19.73 31.55 1.78
N PRO A 1194 19.26 30.49 2.46
CA PRO A 1194 18.26 29.58 1.91
C PRO A 1194 17.01 30.34 1.42
N GLY A 1195 16.62 30.10 0.17
CA GLY A 1195 15.50 30.80 -0.48
C GLY A 1195 15.81 32.23 -0.97
N GLY A 1196 17.07 32.68 -0.89
CA GLY A 1196 17.53 33.94 -1.44
C GLY A 1196 17.44 33.97 -2.97
N ILE A 1197 17.21 35.17 -3.52
CA ILE A 1197 17.18 35.42 -4.97
C ILE A 1197 18.50 36.07 -5.37
N TYR A 1198 19.16 35.49 -6.36
CA TYR A 1198 20.46 35.94 -6.86
C TYR A 1198 20.40 36.16 -8.37
N VAL A 1199 21.09 37.17 -8.87
CA VAL A 1199 21.09 37.54 -10.29
C VAL A 1199 22.48 37.43 -10.90
N GLU A 1200 22.55 37.51 -12.24
CA GLU A 1200 23.80 37.36 -12.99
C GLU A 1200 24.93 38.20 -12.39
N GLY A 1201 26.02 37.52 -12.02
CA GLY A 1201 27.23 38.14 -11.47
C GLY A 1201 27.35 38.14 -9.95
N ASP A 1202 26.27 37.87 -9.21
CA ASP A 1202 26.31 37.79 -7.75
C ASP A 1202 27.23 36.65 -7.28
N ILE A 1203 28.09 36.93 -6.29
CA ILE A 1203 29.03 35.95 -5.72
C ILE A 1203 28.55 35.55 -4.32
N VAL A 1204 28.27 34.27 -4.14
CA VAL A 1204 27.70 33.70 -2.93
C VAL A 1204 28.64 32.66 -2.32
N VAL A 1205 28.85 32.72 -0.99
CA VAL A 1205 29.63 31.72 -0.24
C VAL A 1205 28.68 30.67 0.33
N TYR A 1206 28.85 29.42 -0.06
CA TYR A 1206 28.09 28.28 0.47
C TYR A 1206 29.03 27.11 0.79
N GLN A 1207 28.94 26.59 2.01
CA GLN A 1207 29.80 25.49 2.52
C GLN A 1207 31.30 25.71 2.31
N GLY A 1208 31.76 26.96 2.47
CA GLY A 1208 33.16 27.35 2.33
C GLY A 1208 33.65 27.53 0.89
N SER A 1209 32.77 27.36 -0.11
CA SER A 1209 33.08 27.53 -1.54
C SER A 1209 32.33 28.73 -2.12
N LYS A 1210 32.92 29.41 -3.12
CA LYS A 1210 32.32 30.58 -3.78
C LYS A 1210 31.63 30.18 -5.08
N TYR A 1211 30.42 30.68 -5.27
CA TYR A 1211 29.62 30.44 -6.46
C TYR A 1211 29.20 31.77 -7.07
N ARG A 1212 29.23 31.88 -8.39
CA ARG A 1212 28.71 33.01 -9.14
C ARG A 1212 27.41 32.60 -9.81
N ALA A 1213 26.34 33.35 -9.60
CA ALA A 1213 25.11 33.17 -10.35
C ALA A 1213 25.34 33.58 -11.81
N LYS A 1214 25.06 32.67 -12.76
CA LYS A 1214 25.18 32.96 -14.20
C LYS A 1214 23.99 33.73 -14.77
N TRP A 1215 22.83 33.61 -14.12
CA TRP A 1215 21.60 34.35 -14.38
C TRP A 1215 20.71 34.27 -13.14
N TRP A 1216 19.46 34.76 -13.23
CA TRP A 1216 18.51 34.71 -12.11
C TRP A 1216 18.36 33.29 -11.56
N THR A 1217 18.51 33.13 -10.25
CA THR A 1217 18.36 31.84 -9.57
C THR A 1217 17.93 32.01 -8.12
N ASN A 1218 17.14 31.07 -7.63
CA ASN A 1218 16.82 30.91 -6.21
C ASN A 1218 17.15 29.48 -5.71
N SER A 1219 17.88 28.71 -6.50
CA SER A 1219 18.29 27.34 -6.15
C SER A 1219 19.52 27.35 -5.24
N VAL A 1220 19.87 26.20 -4.67
CA VAL A 1220 21.05 26.06 -3.80
C VAL A 1220 22.33 26.16 -4.64
N PRO A 1221 23.35 26.95 -4.24
CA PRO A 1221 24.60 27.07 -4.99
C PRO A 1221 25.25 25.70 -5.29
N GLY A 1222 25.49 25.44 -6.57
CA GLY A 1222 26.05 24.17 -7.07
C GLY A 1222 25.04 23.04 -7.29
N SER A 1223 23.74 23.27 -7.06
CA SER A 1223 22.70 22.26 -7.29
C SER A 1223 22.26 22.12 -8.75
N ASP A 1224 22.54 23.12 -9.60
CA ASP A 1224 22.17 23.14 -11.01
C ASP A 1224 23.15 24.00 -11.84
N GLU A 1225 22.87 24.15 -13.14
CA GLU A 1225 23.71 24.88 -14.09
C GLU A 1225 23.66 26.40 -13.96
N THR A 1226 22.72 26.94 -13.16
CA THR A 1226 22.53 28.38 -12.94
C THR A 1226 23.65 28.98 -12.10
N TRP A 1227 24.44 28.12 -11.43
CA TRP A 1227 25.62 28.48 -10.65
C TRP A 1227 26.92 28.12 -11.36
N GLN A 1228 27.95 28.94 -11.15
CA GLN A 1228 29.32 28.67 -11.54
C GLN A 1228 30.20 28.67 -10.28
N LEU A 1229 30.89 27.57 -9.99
CA LEU A 1229 31.92 27.57 -8.95
C LEU A 1229 33.06 28.53 -9.36
N VAL A 1230 33.49 29.40 -8.44
CA VAL A 1230 34.49 30.47 -8.68
C VAL A 1230 35.85 30.11 -8.11
#